data_AF-A0A9P6I7L0-F1
#
_entry.id   AF-A0A9P6I7L0-F1
#
_cell.length_a   1.000
_cell.length_b   1.000
_cell.length_c   1.000
_cell.angle_alpha   90.00
_cell.angle_beta   90.00
_cell.angle_gamma   90.00
#
_symmetry.space_group_name_H-M   'P 1'
#
loop_
_entity.id
_entity.type
_entity.pdbx_description
1 polymer ?
#
loop_
_entity_poly.entity_id
_entity_poly.type
_entity_poly.pdbx_seq_one_letter_code
_entity_poly.pdbx_strand_id
1 'polypeptide(L)'
;MKGFLKALAAAVLVTASVAQESAPASASASGGSGTPAPTTLVTSRIPEASEAPAARLPAVAPIRVRLNPANIRNLVDTDYIAWTIPGAATANLSVTNVTDNDISFTLAAGGGAELSGNYYKYQYTRFLSSLGERVVNEGISTSTKDGAALTLSIKGLPVGKHSLLTWHNAWDALKEVATLAITVDGKSAKTGVKQSARIDNIWEAAQSYLTFDVTSATQEVKVVYTPTGGDLRAFINGFEIDTPATENQISFPTPKHRDERIEIGTEKSTKASWRAPASASGVKYNVFLGKSPSNLTSVAQGLTTTTTTLTNLNAFDTFYWRVDVVSGSMTYTGRVFMFRVAQLAFPGAEGWGRFARGGRGGKVIKVTSLKDTTDEGTLRYALTVAKGPRIVVFDVAGVITTTSRMSVNDQYITVAGQTAPGKGIVIQGYPLGLTGASDVVFRHLRVRPGKVSGETIDGMGMQGSNHCIFDRCSMGWTIDEAFSSRSAWNISLQRSMISEPLNVAGHKNYPAGTAHGYAATIGGDVGSFHHNLLAHAEGRSWSMGGGVDDNAAFAGQLDIRNNVVYNFGGRVTDGGAKKVNFVGNYYKPGPASKLTYALQATYEDNLPGMQQYHCAGNSMVGVFDQDSVQYPPGDGTSISSKIACYAKVSFSPAPTYQRFFDKSFFESYVATQTSTEAYKRVVSDSGVTQPVRDDHDVRIINETLTGTAKYVGSVSGKQGLIDDPKDAGGLESFPEAKRSATWDANNDGIADWWDGSTGGDGYTPIEGYLNFMADPHAFVSPSKSVTIDLATLALGFKSPTFTTTAAAKGQVTVSGSKATYKAGTAKGIDYFDVTVKDSEGSTWTRKFGVAIFDGAEMA
;
A
#
# COMPACT_ATOMS: atom_id res chain seq x y z
N MET A 1 34.29 17.60 22.84
CA MET A 1 32.94 17.34 22.29
C MET A 1 31.84 17.73 23.28
N LYS A 2 31.63 19.03 23.54
CA LYS A 2 30.46 19.54 24.30
C LYS A 2 29.70 20.66 23.56
N GLY A 3 30.01 20.89 22.28
CA GLY A 3 29.42 21.95 21.46
C GLY A 3 28.52 21.50 20.30
N PHE A 4 28.40 20.19 20.03
CA PHE A 4 27.69 19.68 18.84
C PHE A 4 26.32 19.06 19.12
N LEU A 5 25.92 18.94 20.39
CA LEU A 5 24.61 18.35 20.78
C LEU A 5 23.48 19.38 20.99
N LYS A 6 23.71 20.67 20.75
CA LYS A 6 22.66 21.71 20.88
C LYS A 6 21.90 22.03 19.59
N ALA A 7 22.31 21.50 18.42
CA ALA A 7 21.66 21.81 17.14
C ALA A 7 20.63 20.77 16.67
N LEU A 8 20.55 19.58 17.31
CA LEU A 8 19.62 18.51 16.89
C LEU A 8 18.32 18.44 17.72
N ALA A 9 18.15 19.28 18.73
CA ALA A 9 17.00 19.23 19.66
C ALA A 9 15.94 20.32 19.43
N ALA A 10 16.03 21.10 18.35
CA ALA A 10 15.13 22.24 18.08
C ALA A 10 14.25 22.10 16.82
N ALA A 11 14.09 20.89 16.27
CA ALA A 11 13.22 20.64 15.10
C ALA A 11 12.05 19.67 15.38
N VAL A 12 11.82 19.31 16.65
CA VAL A 12 10.66 18.52 17.08
C VAL A 12 10.12 19.20 18.34
N LEU A 13 8.82 19.51 18.36
CA LEU A 13 8.11 20.43 19.27
C LEU A 13 8.19 21.92 18.89
N VAL A 14 7.26 22.38 18.02
CA VAL A 14 6.28 23.44 18.32
C VAL A 14 5.14 23.33 17.30
N THR A 15 3.92 23.08 17.80
CA THR A 15 2.57 23.54 17.35
C THR A 15 1.53 22.45 17.60
N ALA A 16 1.20 22.26 18.87
CA ALA A 16 -0.11 21.75 19.30
C ALA A 16 -0.47 22.47 20.61
N SER A 17 -1.77 22.78 20.76
CA SER A 17 -2.43 23.55 21.83
C SER A 17 -2.51 25.07 21.57
N VAL A 18 -3.63 25.79 21.73
CA VAL A 18 -5.02 25.55 22.14
C VAL A 18 -5.79 26.82 21.74
N ALA A 19 -7.05 26.72 21.28
CA ALA A 19 -8.15 27.62 21.70
C ALA A 19 -9.46 27.25 20.94
N GLN A 20 -10.35 26.55 21.65
CA GLN A 20 -11.80 26.64 21.49
C GLN A 20 -12.24 28.10 21.71
N GLU A 21 -13.19 28.61 20.90
CA GLU A 21 -14.52 28.97 21.43
C GLU A 21 -15.52 29.50 20.38
N SER A 22 -16.78 29.17 20.64
CA SER A 22 -18.04 29.84 20.28
C SER A 22 -18.55 29.81 18.83
N ALA A 23 -19.55 28.95 18.62
CA ALA A 23 -20.62 29.20 17.64
C ALA A 23 -21.65 30.17 18.23
N PRO A 24 -22.38 30.92 17.38
CA PRO A 24 -23.82 30.93 17.59
C PRO A 24 -24.70 30.92 16.33
N ALA A 25 -25.91 30.40 16.58
CA ALA A 25 -27.24 30.74 16.05
C ALA A 25 -27.64 30.38 14.60
N SER A 26 -28.51 29.37 14.58
CA SER A 26 -29.61 29.07 13.66
C SER A 26 -30.30 30.27 13.00
N ALA A 27 -30.66 30.11 11.73
CA ALA A 27 -31.82 30.76 11.13
C ALA A 27 -32.52 29.81 10.15
N SER A 28 -33.80 29.57 10.42
CA SER A 28 -34.79 28.89 9.60
C SER A 28 -35.19 29.73 8.38
N ALA A 29 -35.46 29.11 7.23
CA ALA A 29 -36.44 29.61 6.28
C ALA A 29 -37.02 28.48 5.41
N SER A 30 -38.35 28.40 5.46
CA SER A 30 -39.28 27.61 4.67
C SER A 30 -39.39 28.06 3.21
N GLY A 31 -39.80 27.16 2.30
CA GLY A 31 -40.37 27.54 1.01
C GLY A 31 -40.60 26.35 0.08
N GLY A 32 -41.86 25.95 -0.11
CA GLY A 32 -42.26 24.73 -0.82
C GLY A 32 -42.62 24.87 -2.30
N SER A 33 -43.16 23.76 -2.80
CA SER A 33 -44.14 23.57 -3.89
C SER A 33 -43.67 22.94 -5.20
N GLY A 34 -44.42 21.91 -5.63
CA GLY A 34 -44.85 21.77 -7.03
C GLY A 34 -44.24 20.64 -7.86
N THR A 35 -44.86 19.46 -7.81
CA THR A 35 -44.82 18.37 -8.82
C THR A 35 -45.40 18.83 -10.18
N PRO A 36 -45.11 18.17 -11.34
CA PRO A 36 -45.66 16.83 -11.65
C PRO A 36 -44.76 15.87 -12.47
N ALA A 37 -45.16 14.60 -12.47
CA ALA A 37 -44.55 13.46 -13.19
C ALA A 37 -44.67 13.53 -14.72
N PRO A 38 -43.88 12.69 -15.45
CA PRO A 38 -44.52 11.61 -16.20
C PRO A 38 -43.75 10.27 -16.24
N THR A 39 -44.53 9.20 -16.05
CA THR A 39 -44.60 7.92 -16.81
C THR A 39 -43.33 7.12 -17.16
N THR A 40 -43.19 6.02 -16.42
CA THR A 40 -42.55 4.71 -16.68
C THR A 40 -42.13 4.34 -18.11
N LEU A 41 -40.86 3.91 -18.24
CA LEU A 41 -40.39 2.89 -19.19
C LEU A 41 -39.35 2.00 -18.49
N VAL A 42 -39.51 0.70 -18.71
CA VAL A 42 -38.90 -0.43 -17.98
C VAL A 42 -37.43 -0.60 -18.32
N THR A 43 -36.53 -0.54 -17.32
CA THR A 43 -35.13 -1.00 -17.43
C THR A 43 -34.79 -1.96 -16.29
N SER A 44 -34.09 -3.03 -16.67
CA SER A 44 -33.74 -4.17 -15.84
C SER A 44 -32.53 -3.90 -14.95
N ARG A 45 -32.78 -3.87 -13.63
CA ARG A 45 -31.91 -4.22 -12.49
C ARG A 45 -30.40 -3.90 -12.62
N ILE A 46 -30.06 -2.68 -12.24
CA ILE A 46 -28.86 -2.38 -11.44
C ILE A 46 -29.34 -2.33 -9.98
N PRO A 47 -28.68 -2.96 -8.99
CA PRO A 47 -29.07 -2.79 -7.61
C PRO A 47 -28.69 -1.37 -7.16
N GLU A 48 -29.70 -0.57 -6.83
CA GLU A 48 -29.56 0.71 -6.13
C GLU A 48 -28.68 0.50 -4.88
N ALA A 49 -27.76 1.44 -4.67
CA ALA A 49 -27.07 1.58 -3.40
C ALA A 49 -28.13 1.90 -2.33
N SER A 50 -28.62 0.86 -1.64
CA SER A 50 -29.47 1.04 -0.48
C SER A 50 -28.68 1.86 0.54
N GLU A 51 -29.24 2.98 0.99
CA GLU A 51 -28.94 3.52 2.31
C GLU A 51 -28.96 2.33 3.27
N ALA A 52 -27.79 2.00 3.83
CA ALA A 52 -27.68 0.84 4.70
C ALA A 52 -28.63 1.06 5.88
N PRO A 53 -29.71 0.25 6.03
CA PRO A 53 -30.39 0.23 7.31
C PRO A 53 -29.34 -0.20 8.32
N ALA A 54 -29.24 0.51 9.44
CA ALA A 54 -28.35 0.13 10.54
C ALA A 54 -28.45 -1.38 10.74
N ALA A 55 -27.39 -2.09 10.34
CA ALA A 55 -27.43 -3.53 10.21
C ALA A 55 -27.63 -4.10 11.61
N ARG A 56 -28.87 -4.48 11.93
CA ARG A 56 -29.18 -5.14 13.19
C ARG A 56 -28.35 -6.42 13.21
N LEU A 57 -27.36 -6.46 14.10
CA LEU A 57 -26.52 -7.63 14.32
C LEU A 57 -27.42 -8.85 14.62
N PRO A 58 -27.02 -10.08 14.25
CA PRO A 58 -27.73 -11.28 14.68
C PRO A 58 -27.84 -11.30 16.20
N ALA A 59 -28.91 -11.88 16.73
CA ALA A 59 -29.46 -11.59 18.06
C ALA A 59 -28.51 -11.70 19.27
N VAL A 60 -27.32 -12.28 19.16
CA VAL A 60 -26.17 -11.85 19.98
C VAL A 60 -24.87 -12.11 19.21
N ALA A 61 -24.41 -11.16 18.39
CA ALA A 61 -22.97 -11.11 18.10
C ALA A 61 -22.25 -10.75 19.42
N PRO A 62 -21.13 -11.41 19.79
CA PRO A 62 -20.45 -11.13 21.04
C PRO A 62 -20.01 -9.66 21.06
N ILE A 63 -20.26 -8.97 22.18
CA ILE A 63 -19.75 -7.62 22.38
C ILE A 63 -18.25 -7.76 22.62
N ARG A 64 -17.44 -7.16 21.75
CA ARG A 64 -15.99 -7.19 21.86
C ARG A 64 -15.47 -5.78 22.08
N VAL A 65 -14.77 -5.57 23.19
CA VAL A 65 -14.22 -4.26 23.56
C VAL A 65 -12.73 -4.40 23.75
N ARG A 66 -11.96 -3.47 23.19
CA ARG A 66 -10.55 -3.27 23.54
C ARG A 66 -10.39 -1.93 24.23
N LEU A 67 -9.49 -1.88 25.20
CA LEU A 67 -9.24 -0.69 26.01
C LEU A 67 -8.04 0.05 25.42
N ASN A 68 -8.29 1.23 24.86
CA ASN A 68 -7.27 2.10 24.29
C ASN A 68 -6.98 3.26 25.25
N PRO A 69 -5.77 3.41 25.79
CA PRO A 69 -5.43 4.56 26.60
C PRO A 69 -5.38 5.84 25.73
N ALA A 70 -5.93 6.97 26.20
CA ALA A 70 -6.04 8.19 25.39
C ALA A 70 -4.68 8.80 24.96
N ASN A 71 -3.60 8.48 25.68
CA ASN A 71 -2.23 8.87 25.32
C ASN A 71 -1.63 8.00 24.21
N ILE A 72 -2.31 6.94 23.77
CA ILE A 72 -1.85 5.97 22.77
C ILE A 72 -2.67 6.12 21.49
N ARG A 73 -1.97 6.25 20.36
CA ARG A 73 -2.61 6.40 19.03
C ARG A 73 -3.49 5.18 18.74
N ASN A 74 -4.79 5.41 18.65
CA ASN A 74 -5.76 4.40 18.31
C ASN A 74 -5.59 3.93 16.85
N LEU A 75 -5.23 2.66 16.64
CA LEU A 75 -5.26 2.02 15.33
C LEU A 75 -6.63 1.39 15.07
N VAL A 76 -7.18 1.53 13.85
CA VAL A 76 -8.49 0.95 13.50
C VAL A 76 -8.47 -0.56 13.66
N ASP A 77 -9.46 -1.15 14.33
CA ASP A 77 -9.68 -2.59 14.36
C ASP A 77 -11.18 -2.85 14.36
N THR A 78 -11.72 -3.30 13.22
CA THR A 78 -13.17 -3.43 13.02
C THR A 78 -13.79 -4.59 13.79
N ASP A 79 -12.98 -5.46 14.40
CA ASP A 79 -13.47 -6.60 15.18
C ASP A 79 -13.81 -6.22 16.63
N TYR A 80 -13.38 -5.04 17.07
CA TYR A 80 -13.52 -4.57 18.45
C TYR A 80 -14.01 -3.13 18.51
N ILE A 81 -14.92 -2.87 19.45
CA ILE A 81 -15.24 -1.51 19.86
C ILE A 81 -14.02 -0.97 20.62
N ALA A 82 -13.47 0.15 20.15
CA ALA A 82 -12.38 0.82 20.83
C ALA A 82 -12.94 1.70 21.96
N TRP A 83 -12.60 1.38 23.21
CA TRP A 83 -12.92 2.22 24.35
C TRP A 83 -11.73 3.09 24.71
N THR A 84 -11.77 4.37 24.35
CA THR A 84 -10.73 5.33 24.72
C THR A 84 -10.86 5.75 26.19
N ILE A 85 -9.79 5.56 26.97
CA ILE A 85 -9.76 5.78 28.41
C ILE A 85 -8.93 7.03 28.74
N PRO A 86 -9.52 8.09 29.33
CA PRO A 86 -8.92 9.44 29.37
C PRO A 86 -7.84 9.66 30.44
N GLY A 87 -7.61 8.71 31.35
CA GLY A 87 -6.71 8.95 32.49
C GLY A 87 -7.43 9.52 33.72
N ALA A 88 -8.47 8.86 34.22
CA ALA A 88 -9.28 9.32 35.34
C ALA A 88 -9.63 8.16 36.28
N ALA A 89 -10.15 8.44 37.48
CA ALA A 89 -10.58 7.40 38.43
C ALA A 89 -11.63 6.43 37.85
N THR A 90 -12.48 6.93 36.94
CA THR A 90 -13.48 6.12 36.23
C THR A 90 -13.56 6.51 34.76
N ALA A 91 -13.98 5.55 33.92
CA ALA A 91 -14.32 5.77 32.52
C ALA A 91 -15.61 5.00 32.19
N ASN A 92 -16.39 5.48 31.23
CA ASN A 92 -17.64 4.87 30.81
C ASN A 92 -17.66 4.62 29.30
N LEU A 93 -18.32 3.54 28.87
CA LEU A 93 -18.65 3.24 27.47
C LEU A 93 -20.12 2.80 27.43
N SER A 94 -20.89 3.33 26.48
CA SER A 94 -22.22 2.81 26.18
C SER A 94 -22.20 2.20 24.79
N VAL A 95 -22.69 0.97 24.68
CA VAL A 95 -22.83 0.26 23.41
C VAL A 95 -24.31 0.13 23.12
N THR A 96 -24.75 0.79 22.05
CA THR A 96 -26.15 0.86 21.64
C THR A 96 -26.44 -0.16 20.53
N ASN A 97 -27.73 -0.45 20.30
CA ASN A 97 -28.20 -1.34 19.22
C ASN A 97 -27.70 -2.80 19.27
N VAL A 98 -27.31 -3.29 20.45
CA VAL A 98 -26.92 -4.70 20.64
C VAL A 98 -28.11 -5.54 21.10
N THR A 99 -28.92 -5.01 22.01
CA THR A 99 -30.16 -5.63 22.49
C THR A 99 -31.31 -4.62 22.42
N ASP A 100 -32.47 -4.94 22.98
CA ASP A 100 -33.55 -3.96 23.16
C ASP A 100 -33.19 -2.87 24.19
N ASN A 101 -32.07 -3.03 24.93
CA ASN A 101 -31.49 -2.04 25.83
C ASN A 101 -30.05 -1.68 25.42
N ASP A 102 -29.63 -0.46 25.77
CA ASP A 102 -28.23 -0.05 25.73
C ASP A 102 -27.45 -0.76 26.85
N ILE A 103 -26.23 -1.20 26.54
CA ILE A 103 -25.33 -1.84 27.51
C ILE A 103 -24.25 -0.84 27.88
N SER A 104 -24.13 -0.54 29.17
CA SER A 104 -23.11 0.37 29.69
C SER A 104 -22.03 -0.39 30.44
N PHE A 105 -20.78 -0.04 30.15
CA PHE A 105 -19.59 -0.50 30.85
C PHE A 105 -18.96 0.67 31.61
N THR A 106 -18.61 0.44 32.88
CA THR A 106 -17.82 1.39 33.67
C THR A 106 -16.55 0.71 34.14
N LEU A 107 -15.40 1.31 33.86
CA LEU A 107 -14.12 0.86 34.39
C LEU A 107 -13.72 1.84 35.49
N ALA A 108 -13.30 1.32 36.65
CA ALA A 108 -12.92 2.13 37.81
C ALA A 108 -11.62 1.64 38.43
N ALA A 109 -10.76 2.58 38.83
CA ALA A 109 -9.57 2.33 39.62
C ALA A 109 -9.89 2.42 41.12
N GLY A 110 -9.43 1.45 41.91
CA GLY A 110 -9.57 1.44 43.36
C GLY A 110 -8.53 2.29 44.07
N GLY A 111 -8.67 2.43 45.40
CA GLY A 111 -7.61 2.99 46.26
C GLY A 111 -7.29 4.48 46.03
N GLY A 112 -8.18 5.24 45.37
CA GLY A 112 -7.91 6.63 44.98
C GLY A 112 -6.97 6.79 43.78
N ALA A 113 -6.63 5.69 43.11
CA ALA A 113 -5.83 5.71 41.88
C ALA A 113 -6.67 6.17 40.67
N GLU A 114 -5.97 6.43 39.57
CA GLU A 114 -6.56 6.71 38.26
C GLU A 114 -6.32 5.54 37.31
N LEU A 115 -7.15 5.43 36.28
CA LEU A 115 -6.92 4.51 35.17
C LEU A 115 -5.72 5.03 34.35
N SER A 116 -4.67 4.24 34.25
CA SER A 116 -3.44 4.56 33.51
C SER A 116 -3.14 3.45 32.52
N GLY A 117 -2.62 3.81 31.35
CA GLY A 117 -2.37 2.85 30.29
C GLY A 117 -1.15 3.20 29.45
N ASN A 118 -0.64 2.18 28.77
CA ASN A 118 0.45 2.30 27.84
C ASN A 118 0.39 1.14 26.83
N TYR A 119 1.43 0.98 26.02
CA TYR A 119 1.49 0.00 24.97
C TYR A 119 2.84 -0.71 24.87
N TYR A 120 2.82 -1.84 24.16
CA TYR A 120 3.97 -2.54 23.66
C TYR A 120 4.07 -2.37 22.14
N LYS A 121 5.30 -2.14 21.65
CA LYS A 121 5.59 -1.68 20.27
C LYS A 121 4.94 -2.50 19.16
N TYR A 122 4.67 -3.79 19.37
CA TYR A 122 4.10 -4.68 18.37
C TYR A 122 2.69 -4.32 17.89
N GLN A 123 1.94 -3.46 18.59
CA GLN A 123 0.70 -2.92 17.99
C GLN A 123 0.97 -2.05 16.75
N TYR A 124 2.11 -1.35 16.68
CA TYR A 124 2.44 -0.44 15.58
C TYR A 124 3.29 -1.07 14.49
N THR A 125 3.93 -2.19 14.80
CA THR A 125 4.86 -2.86 13.90
C THR A 125 4.20 -4.02 13.16
N ARG A 126 2.88 -4.16 13.32
CA ARG A 126 2.01 -5.06 12.56
C ARG A 126 1.04 -4.22 11.73
N PHE A 127 1.20 -4.30 10.42
CA PHE A 127 0.36 -3.53 9.50
C PHE A 127 -1.12 -3.94 9.58
N LEU A 128 -1.38 -5.25 9.67
CA LEU A 128 -2.71 -5.83 9.89
C LEU A 128 -2.71 -6.57 11.24
N SER A 129 -3.77 -6.35 12.04
CA SER A 129 -4.03 -7.20 13.19
C SER A 129 -4.77 -8.45 12.73
N SER A 130 -4.13 -9.60 12.89
CA SER A 130 -4.61 -10.91 12.45
C SER A 130 -4.81 -11.89 13.62
N LEU A 131 -4.16 -11.63 14.74
CA LEU A 131 -4.18 -12.44 15.96
C LEU A 131 -4.61 -11.63 17.19
N GLY A 132 -5.24 -10.47 17.00
CA GLY A 132 -5.68 -9.58 18.08
C GLY A 132 -4.54 -8.82 18.75
N GLU A 133 -3.46 -8.56 18.02
CA GLU A 133 -2.30 -7.79 18.45
C GLU A 133 -2.70 -6.39 18.97
N ARG A 134 -3.74 -5.77 18.38
CA ARG A 134 -4.29 -4.48 18.82
C ARG A 134 -5.13 -4.56 20.09
N VAL A 135 -5.46 -5.76 20.57
CA VAL A 135 -6.13 -5.95 21.86
C VAL A 135 -5.08 -6.05 22.95
N VAL A 136 -4.13 -6.98 22.83
CA VAL A 136 -3.27 -7.35 23.98
C VAL A 136 -2.00 -6.52 24.12
N ASN A 137 -1.59 -5.77 23.10
CA ASN A 137 -0.38 -4.94 23.15
C ASN A 137 -0.65 -3.50 23.64
N GLU A 138 -1.87 -3.20 24.10
CA GLU A 138 -2.22 -1.99 24.85
C GLU A 138 -3.17 -2.37 25.98
N GLY A 139 -3.38 -1.48 26.95
CA GLY A 139 -4.38 -1.73 27.99
C GLY A 139 -4.34 -0.74 29.14
N ILE A 140 -5.09 -1.06 30.19
CA ILE A 140 -5.27 -0.21 31.38
C ILE A 140 -4.87 -0.96 32.65
N SER A 141 -4.33 -0.18 33.57
CA SER A 141 -3.94 -0.52 34.94
C SER A 141 -4.30 0.65 35.85
N THR A 142 -4.12 0.50 37.16
CA THR A 142 -4.05 1.63 38.09
C THR A 142 -2.77 2.46 37.88
N SER A 143 -2.84 3.76 38.14
CA SER A 143 -1.69 4.68 38.13
C SER A 143 -0.69 4.41 39.26
N THR A 144 -1.15 3.78 40.35
CA THR A 144 -0.34 3.35 41.48
C THR A 144 -0.01 1.85 41.41
N LYS A 145 1.09 1.46 42.08
CA LYS A 145 1.56 0.06 42.20
C LYS A 145 1.41 -0.47 43.63
N ASP A 146 0.28 -0.19 44.25
CA ASP A 146 0.00 -0.44 45.67
C ASP A 146 -0.95 -1.63 45.89
N GLY A 147 -1.36 -2.33 44.83
CA GLY A 147 -2.32 -3.42 44.90
C GLY A 147 -3.77 -2.98 44.72
N ALA A 148 -4.04 -1.73 44.37
CA ALA A 148 -5.39 -1.25 44.06
C ALA A 148 -6.05 -2.09 42.95
N ALA A 149 -7.31 -2.46 43.17
CA ALA A 149 -8.08 -3.26 42.23
C ALA A 149 -8.61 -2.42 41.05
N LEU A 150 -8.85 -3.08 39.91
CA LEU A 150 -9.70 -2.55 38.84
C LEU A 150 -11.09 -3.15 38.95
N THR A 151 -12.13 -2.34 38.75
CA THR A 151 -13.52 -2.80 38.73
C THR A 151 -14.14 -2.54 37.35
N LEU A 152 -14.66 -3.58 36.71
CA LEU A 152 -15.51 -3.48 35.52
C LEU A 152 -16.97 -3.69 35.96
N SER A 153 -17.77 -2.64 35.88
CA SER A 153 -19.22 -2.72 36.03
C SER A 153 -19.88 -2.90 34.67
N ILE A 154 -20.89 -3.77 34.60
CA ILE A 154 -21.68 -4.05 33.40
C ILE A 154 -23.16 -3.89 33.74
N LYS A 155 -23.89 -3.12 32.95
CA LYS A 155 -25.34 -2.90 33.14
C LYS A 155 -26.06 -2.93 31.79
N GLY A 156 -27.32 -3.38 31.80
CA GLY A 156 -28.18 -3.44 30.61
C GLY A 156 -28.15 -4.79 29.88
N LEU A 157 -27.42 -5.78 30.41
CA LEU A 157 -27.50 -7.15 29.89
C LEU A 157 -28.93 -7.72 30.07
N PRO A 158 -29.42 -8.53 29.12
CA PRO A 158 -30.69 -9.25 29.27
C PRO A 158 -30.70 -10.15 30.50
N VAL A 159 -31.89 -10.52 30.98
CA VAL A 159 -32.02 -11.54 32.02
C VAL A 159 -31.57 -12.88 31.48
N GLY A 160 -30.65 -13.54 32.19
CA GLY A 160 -30.12 -14.82 31.76
C GLY A 160 -28.68 -15.07 32.21
N LYS A 161 -28.13 -16.18 31.72
CA LYS A 161 -26.74 -16.56 31.98
C LYS A 161 -25.83 -15.92 30.94
N HIS A 162 -24.77 -15.28 31.42
CA HIS A 162 -23.77 -14.63 30.58
C HIS A 162 -22.36 -15.12 30.89
N SER A 163 -21.44 -14.87 29.95
CA SER A 163 -20.01 -15.04 30.15
C SER A 163 -19.20 -13.77 29.89
N LEU A 164 -18.04 -13.69 30.55
CA LEU A 164 -17.06 -12.63 30.36
C LEU A 164 -15.67 -13.24 30.17
N LEU A 165 -15.09 -13.02 28.99
CA LEU A 165 -13.69 -13.30 28.68
C LEU A 165 -12.89 -12.00 28.82
N THR A 166 -11.78 -12.00 29.56
CA THR A 166 -10.93 -10.80 29.74
C THR A 166 -9.46 -11.14 29.53
N TRP A 167 -8.70 -10.27 28.88
CA TRP A 167 -7.24 -10.41 28.71
C TRP A 167 -6.44 -9.62 29.73
N HIS A 168 -5.36 -10.23 30.21
CA HIS A 168 -4.48 -9.73 31.27
C HIS A 168 -3.00 -9.82 30.88
N ASN A 169 -2.54 -8.88 30.06
CA ASN A 169 -1.21 -8.81 29.47
C ASN A 169 -0.55 -7.47 29.78
N ALA A 170 0.54 -7.50 30.53
CA ALA A 170 1.34 -6.31 30.81
C ALA A 170 2.11 -5.88 29.54
N TRP A 171 2.05 -4.59 29.21
CA TRP A 171 2.85 -3.99 28.13
C TRP A 171 4.31 -3.74 28.52
N ASP A 172 4.59 -3.64 29.82
CA ASP A 172 5.93 -3.45 30.38
C ASP A 172 6.73 -4.76 30.34
N ALA A 173 8.06 -4.66 30.21
CA ALA A 173 8.96 -5.80 30.45
C ALA A 173 9.12 -6.00 31.96
N LEU A 174 8.10 -6.58 32.58
CA LEU A 174 8.10 -6.84 34.02
C LEU A 174 8.99 -8.05 34.34
N LYS A 175 9.76 -7.94 35.42
CA LYS A 175 10.53 -9.08 35.97
C LYS A 175 9.59 -10.18 36.48
N GLU A 176 8.49 -9.76 37.09
CA GLU A 176 7.43 -10.61 37.59
C GLU A 176 6.09 -9.89 37.46
N VAL A 177 5.08 -10.64 37.02
CA VAL A 177 3.70 -10.17 36.86
C VAL A 177 2.89 -10.54 38.09
N ALA A 178 1.94 -9.69 38.49
CA ALA A 178 1.04 -10.01 39.60
C ALA A 178 0.08 -11.16 39.20
N THR A 179 -0.43 -11.89 40.19
CA THR A 179 -1.57 -12.81 40.03
C THR A 179 -2.86 -12.10 40.39
N LEU A 180 -3.98 -12.47 39.77
CA LEU A 180 -5.28 -11.86 40.05
C LEU A 180 -6.17 -12.79 40.90
N ALA A 181 -6.81 -12.21 41.91
CA ALA A 181 -8.03 -12.71 42.50
C ALA A 181 -9.21 -11.91 41.93
N ILE A 182 -10.22 -12.61 41.43
CA ILE A 182 -11.33 -12.03 40.69
C ILE A 182 -12.64 -12.35 41.41
N THR A 183 -13.44 -11.32 41.71
CA THR A 183 -14.78 -11.48 42.27
C THR A 183 -15.84 -11.00 41.29
N VAL A 184 -17.04 -11.59 41.37
CA VAL A 184 -18.25 -11.12 40.69
C VAL A 184 -19.30 -10.87 41.75
N ASP A 185 -19.82 -9.64 41.80
CA ASP A 185 -20.78 -9.17 42.82
C ASP A 185 -20.32 -9.51 44.26
N GLY A 186 -19.02 -9.31 44.51
CA GLY A 186 -18.37 -9.55 45.80
C GLY A 186 -18.09 -11.02 46.13
N LYS A 187 -18.53 -11.97 45.30
CA LYS A 187 -18.26 -13.41 45.49
C LYS A 187 -17.01 -13.82 44.73
N SER A 188 -16.16 -14.66 45.34
CA SER A 188 -14.97 -15.21 44.69
C SER A 188 -15.36 -16.00 43.43
N ALA A 189 -14.83 -15.60 42.28
CA ALA A 189 -15.11 -16.22 40.99
C ALA A 189 -13.90 -16.96 40.42
N LYS A 190 -12.69 -16.40 40.56
CA LYS A 190 -11.44 -17.06 40.15
C LYS A 190 -10.27 -16.55 40.99
N THR A 191 -9.32 -17.42 41.33
CA THR A 191 -8.10 -17.05 42.08
C THR A 191 -6.85 -17.52 41.36
N GLY A 192 -5.72 -16.86 41.61
CA GLY A 192 -4.42 -17.27 41.08
C GLY A 192 -4.26 -17.11 39.57
N VAL A 193 -5.00 -16.20 38.92
CA VAL A 193 -4.86 -15.95 37.48
C VAL A 193 -3.52 -15.25 37.24
N LYS A 194 -2.51 -15.99 36.80
CA LYS A 194 -1.19 -15.43 36.45
C LYS A 194 -1.31 -14.64 35.16
N GLN A 195 -1.02 -13.34 35.24
CA GLN A 195 -1.02 -12.46 34.07
C GLN A 195 0.14 -12.81 33.13
N SER A 196 0.09 -12.35 31.88
CA SER A 196 1.19 -12.44 30.93
C SER A 196 1.90 -11.09 30.79
N ALA A 197 3.07 -11.08 30.16
CA ALA A 197 3.77 -9.84 29.80
C ALA A 197 4.23 -9.92 28.35
N ARG A 198 3.93 -8.90 27.55
CA ARG A 198 4.36 -8.72 26.17
C ARG A 198 4.08 -9.91 25.25
N ILE A 199 3.03 -10.67 25.53
CA ILE A 199 2.48 -11.61 24.55
C ILE A 199 1.78 -10.80 23.47
N ASP A 200 2.05 -11.13 22.21
CA ASP A 200 1.65 -10.30 21.08
C ASP A 200 0.32 -10.70 20.45
N ASN A 201 -0.37 -11.72 20.97
CA ASN A 201 -1.61 -12.24 20.41
C ASN A 201 -2.64 -12.59 21.50
N ILE A 202 -3.94 -12.55 21.15
CA ILE A 202 -5.03 -12.85 22.08
C ILE A 202 -5.03 -14.30 22.55
N TRP A 203 -4.47 -15.23 21.78
CA TRP A 203 -4.59 -16.67 22.02
C TRP A 203 -3.69 -17.18 23.14
N GLU A 204 -2.55 -16.52 23.34
CA GLU A 204 -1.51 -16.92 24.31
C GLU A 204 -1.37 -15.91 25.46
N ALA A 205 -1.96 -14.71 25.32
CA ALA A 205 -2.07 -13.77 26.42
C ALA A 205 -2.89 -14.40 27.56
N ALA A 206 -2.53 -14.09 28.81
CA ALA A 206 -3.26 -14.61 29.96
C ALA A 206 -4.69 -14.08 29.97
N GLN A 207 -5.62 -14.91 30.43
CA GLN A 207 -7.05 -14.64 30.36
C GLN A 207 -7.78 -15.09 31.62
N SER A 208 -8.91 -14.45 31.89
CA SER A 208 -9.94 -14.97 32.77
C SER A 208 -11.23 -15.21 32.00
N TYR A 209 -11.95 -16.27 32.37
CA TYR A 209 -13.26 -16.62 31.81
C TYR A 209 -14.20 -16.82 32.99
N LEU A 210 -15.26 -16.03 33.05
CA LEU A 210 -16.24 -16.01 34.14
C LEU A 210 -17.63 -16.27 33.57
N THR A 211 -18.50 -16.86 34.37
CA THR A 211 -19.94 -16.97 34.06
C THR A 211 -20.73 -16.42 35.24
N PHE A 212 -21.81 -15.70 34.95
CA PHE A 212 -22.69 -15.11 35.97
C PHE A 212 -24.12 -15.01 35.45
N ASP A 213 -25.07 -14.85 36.38
CA ASP A 213 -26.48 -14.72 36.07
C ASP A 213 -26.93 -13.26 36.28
N VAL A 214 -27.63 -12.73 35.28
CA VAL A 214 -28.32 -11.45 35.34
C VAL A 214 -29.79 -11.73 35.62
N THR A 215 -30.27 -11.25 36.76
CA THR A 215 -31.62 -11.50 37.29
C THR A 215 -32.61 -10.39 36.97
N SER A 216 -32.12 -9.20 36.59
CA SER A 216 -32.95 -8.10 36.10
C SER A 216 -32.16 -7.26 35.09
N ALA A 217 -32.83 -6.68 34.09
CA ALA A 217 -32.18 -5.83 33.08
C ALA A 217 -31.52 -4.57 33.67
N THR A 218 -31.88 -4.18 34.89
CA THR A 218 -31.29 -3.06 35.63
C THR A 218 -30.12 -3.46 36.53
N GLN A 219 -29.85 -4.76 36.69
CA GLN A 219 -28.74 -5.25 37.51
C GLN A 219 -27.42 -4.71 36.98
N GLU A 220 -26.62 -4.17 37.89
CA GLU A 220 -25.21 -3.88 37.65
C GLU A 220 -24.40 -5.08 38.15
N VAL A 221 -23.68 -5.73 37.24
CA VAL A 221 -22.71 -6.79 37.58
C VAL A 221 -21.35 -6.14 37.80
N LYS A 222 -20.73 -6.37 38.97
CA LYS A 222 -19.41 -5.82 39.32
C LYS A 222 -18.35 -6.90 39.31
N VAL A 223 -17.40 -6.80 38.38
CA VAL A 223 -16.24 -7.68 38.30
C VAL A 223 -15.01 -6.95 38.83
N VAL A 224 -14.43 -7.44 39.92
CA VAL A 224 -13.28 -6.81 40.58
C VAL A 224 -12.03 -7.66 40.38
N TYR A 225 -10.97 -7.06 39.84
CA TYR A 225 -9.68 -7.68 39.59
C TYR A 225 -8.66 -7.15 40.60
N THR A 226 -8.34 -7.96 41.60
CA THR A 226 -7.42 -7.60 42.69
C THR A 226 -6.05 -8.24 42.44
N PRO A 227 -4.99 -7.46 42.20
CA PRO A 227 -3.65 -7.99 41.99
C PRO A 227 -2.96 -8.35 43.31
N THR A 228 -2.22 -9.45 43.31
CA THR A 228 -1.40 -9.91 44.44
C THR A 228 -0.03 -10.37 43.96
N GLY A 229 1.03 -10.00 44.69
CA GLY A 229 2.42 -10.32 44.32
C GLY A 229 2.92 -9.59 43.07
N GLY A 230 4.16 -9.86 42.67
CA GLY A 230 4.79 -9.25 41.48
C GLY A 230 4.76 -7.71 41.50
N ASP A 231 4.39 -7.12 40.36
CA ASP A 231 4.31 -5.66 40.16
C ASP A 231 3.05 -4.99 40.75
N LEU A 232 2.19 -5.74 41.47
CA LEU A 232 0.99 -5.26 42.17
C LEU A 232 -0.05 -4.49 41.31
N ARG A 233 0.05 -4.58 39.99
CA ARG A 233 -0.91 -4.00 39.04
C ARG A 233 -1.78 -5.08 38.41
N ALA A 234 -3.06 -4.79 38.28
CA ALA A 234 -3.97 -5.54 37.43
C ALA A 234 -3.99 -4.91 36.04
N PHE A 235 -3.76 -5.72 35.00
CA PHE A 235 -3.80 -5.29 33.61
C PHE A 235 -5.09 -5.80 32.96
N ILE A 236 -5.83 -4.90 32.32
CA ILE A 236 -6.99 -5.24 31.49
C ILE A 236 -6.76 -4.64 30.11
N ASN A 237 -6.71 -5.48 29.09
CA ASN A 237 -6.46 -5.06 27.71
C ASN A 237 -7.75 -4.96 26.88
N GLY A 238 -8.71 -5.83 27.17
CA GLY A 238 -9.95 -5.99 26.42
C GLY A 238 -10.82 -7.04 27.08
N PHE A 239 -12.07 -7.13 26.62
CA PHE A 239 -12.98 -8.18 27.05
C PHE A 239 -14.03 -8.50 25.98
N GLU A 240 -14.66 -9.66 26.15
CA GLU A 240 -15.80 -10.09 25.34
C GLU A 240 -16.93 -10.64 26.20
N ILE A 241 -18.16 -10.34 25.79
CA ILE A 241 -19.39 -10.87 26.40
C ILE A 241 -19.93 -12.00 25.53
N ASP A 242 -20.30 -13.12 26.19
CA ASP A 242 -20.95 -14.28 25.59
C ASP A 242 -20.15 -14.98 24.46
N THR A 243 -18.82 -14.77 24.44
CA THR A 243 -17.90 -15.60 23.65
C THR A 243 -17.55 -16.87 24.44
N PRO A 244 -17.36 -18.04 23.79
CA PRO A 244 -16.80 -19.23 24.47
C PRO A 244 -15.42 -18.97 25.11
N ALA A 245 -15.03 -19.77 26.11
CA ALA A 245 -13.67 -19.72 26.64
C ALA A 245 -12.64 -20.06 25.54
N THR A 246 -11.46 -19.44 25.55
CA THR A 246 -10.42 -19.68 24.52
C THR A 246 -9.94 -21.13 24.49
N GLU A 247 -9.95 -21.83 25.62
CA GLU A 247 -9.65 -23.26 25.71
C GLU A 247 -10.66 -24.15 24.98
N ASN A 248 -11.79 -23.60 24.55
CA ASN A 248 -12.80 -24.26 23.72
C ASN A 248 -12.85 -23.70 22.29
N GLN A 249 -11.85 -22.90 21.90
CA GLN A 249 -11.74 -22.29 20.58
C GLN A 249 -10.46 -22.74 19.88
N ILE A 250 -10.50 -22.73 18.54
CA ILE A 250 -9.29 -22.87 17.72
C ILE A 250 -8.41 -21.61 17.85
N SER A 251 -7.12 -21.74 17.57
CA SER A 251 -6.18 -20.60 17.51
C SER A 251 -5.31 -20.65 16.26
N PHE A 252 -4.64 -19.55 15.93
CA PHE A 252 -3.72 -19.44 14.79
C PHE A 252 -4.32 -19.96 13.45
N PRO A 253 -5.45 -19.37 13.00
CA PRO A 253 -6.09 -19.77 11.75
C PRO A 253 -5.20 -19.46 10.54
N THR A 254 -5.25 -20.33 9.53
CA THR A 254 -4.76 -20.12 8.17
C THR A 254 -5.88 -20.52 7.21
N PRO A 255 -6.29 -19.71 6.21
CA PRO A 255 -5.88 -18.33 5.94
C PRO A 255 -5.97 -17.41 7.16
N LYS A 256 -4.97 -16.56 7.35
CA LYS A 256 -4.93 -15.63 8.50
C LYS A 256 -6.08 -14.64 8.37
N HIS A 257 -6.61 -14.19 9.49
CA HIS A 257 -7.62 -13.13 9.50
C HIS A 257 -7.08 -11.86 8.83
N ARG A 258 -7.85 -11.30 7.88
CA ARG A 258 -7.53 -10.15 7.02
C ARG A 258 -6.35 -10.36 6.08
N ASP A 259 -5.97 -11.62 5.81
CA ASP A 259 -5.06 -11.88 4.71
C ASP A 259 -5.80 -11.71 3.38
N GLU A 260 -5.47 -10.64 2.66
CA GLU A 260 -6.11 -10.30 1.39
C GLU A 260 -5.33 -10.79 0.16
N ARG A 261 -4.32 -11.64 0.36
CA ARG A 261 -3.36 -12.05 -0.69
C ARG A 261 -3.19 -13.56 -0.73
N ILE A 262 -4.28 -14.30 -0.51
CA ILE A 262 -4.26 -15.76 -0.62
C ILE A 262 -4.13 -16.15 -2.09
N GLU A 263 -2.93 -16.53 -2.51
CA GLU A 263 -2.70 -17.11 -3.83
C GLU A 263 -3.35 -18.49 -3.91
N ILE A 264 -4.12 -18.74 -4.98
CA ILE A 264 -4.82 -20.00 -5.22
C ILE A 264 -4.50 -20.52 -6.61
N GLY A 265 -4.47 -21.85 -6.76
CA GLY A 265 -4.31 -22.49 -8.06
C GLY A 265 -5.59 -22.47 -8.91
N THR A 266 -5.53 -23.14 -10.06
CA THR A 266 -6.67 -23.29 -10.99
C THR A 266 -7.89 -23.98 -10.37
N GLU A 267 -7.69 -24.76 -9.31
CA GLU A 267 -8.73 -25.42 -8.53
C GLU A 267 -9.58 -24.44 -7.70
N LYS A 268 -9.19 -23.17 -7.64
CA LYS A 268 -9.91 -22.11 -6.91
C LYS A 268 -10.16 -22.48 -5.44
N SER A 269 -9.13 -23.01 -4.80
CA SER A 269 -9.18 -23.54 -3.44
C SER A 269 -7.95 -23.14 -2.63
N THR A 270 -8.06 -23.17 -1.30
CA THR A 270 -6.93 -22.99 -0.40
C THR A 270 -7.04 -23.92 0.81
N LYS A 271 -5.90 -24.28 1.39
CA LYS A 271 -5.85 -25.09 2.61
C LYS A 271 -6.23 -24.21 3.80
N ALA A 272 -7.22 -24.66 4.58
CA ALA A 272 -7.49 -24.15 5.90
C ALA A 272 -6.81 -25.01 6.98
N SER A 273 -6.20 -24.37 7.97
CA SER A 273 -5.62 -25.04 9.13
C SER A 273 -5.71 -24.19 10.40
N TRP A 274 -5.65 -24.84 11.54
CA TRP A 274 -5.70 -24.19 12.85
C TRP A 274 -4.94 -25.00 13.92
N ARG A 275 -4.67 -24.37 15.06
CA ARG A 275 -4.20 -25.05 16.28
C ARG A 275 -5.42 -25.50 17.10
N ALA A 276 -5.39 -26.77 17.52
CA ALA A 276 -6.40 -27.33 18.41
C ALA A 276 -6.44 -26.58 19.77
N PRO A 277 -7.61 -26.54 20.44
CA PRO A 277 -7.69 -25.99 21.79
C PRO A 277 -6.82 -26.78 22.78
N ALA A 278 -6.27 -26.11 23.80
CA ALA A 278 -5.29 -26.70 24.72
C ALA A 278 -5.82 -27.89 25.56
N SER A 279 -7.13 -27.96 25.77
CA SER A 279 -7.83 -29.03 26.52
C SER A 279 -8.38 -30.14 25.61
N ALA A 280 -8.05 -30.14 24.31
CA ALA A 280 -8.67 -31.02 23.34
C ALA A 280 -8.24 -32.49 23.47
N SER A 281 -9.14 -33.33 24.01
CA SER A 281 -9.14 -34.77 23.76
C SER A 281 -10.47 -35.18 23.13
N GLY A 282 -10.41 -35.87 21.99
CA GLY A 282 -11.61 -36.38 21.30
C GLY A 282 -12.55 -35.32 20.71
N VAL A 283 -12.13 -34.06 20.60
CA VAL A 283 -12.96 -33.00 19.98
C VAL A 283 -13.07 -33.18 18.47
N LYS A 284 -14.16 -32.69 17.89
CA LYS A 284 -14.38 -32.62 16.44
C LYS A 284 -14.54 -31.17 15.98
N TYR A 285 -14.38 -30.92 14.69
CA TYR A 285 -14.51 -29.59 14.11
C TYR A 285 -15.57 -29.53 13.01
N ASN A 286 -16.40 -28.49 13.05
CA ASN A 286 -17.30 -28.12 11.97
C ASN A 286 -16.80 -26.82 11.34
N VAL A 287 -16.54 -26.83 10.04
CA VAL A 287 -15.98 -25.69 9.31
C VAL A 287 -17.06 -25.07 8.44
N PHE A 288 -17.10 -23.75 8.43
CA PHE A 288 -18.06 -22.96 7.67
C PHE A 288 -17.34 -21.94 6.79
N LEU A 289 -17.93 -21.64 5.63
CA LEU A 289 -17.47 -20.63 4.67
C LEU A 289 -18.68 -19.87 4.12
N GLY A 290 -18.51 -18.59 3.89
CA GLY A 290 -19.49 -17.73 3.23
C GLY A 290 -18.86 -16.45 2.72
N LYS A 291 -19.69 -15.61 2.09
CA LYS A 291 -19.30 -14.29 1.56
C LYS A 291 -19.77 -13.14 2.45
N SER A 292 -20.42 -13.47 3.56
CA SER A 292 -20.87 -12.54 4.59
C SER A 292 -20.59 -13.16 5.96
N PRO A 293 -20.18 -12.37 6.96
CA PRO A 293 -19.92 -12.88 8.31
C PRO A 293 -21.19 -13.43 8.99
N SER A 294 -22.38 -13.00 8.56
CA SER A 294 -23.67 -13.45 9.12
C SER A 294 -24.31 -14.62 8.36
N ASN A 295 -23.76 -15.00 7.19
CA ASN A 295 -24.31 -16.05 6.35
C ASN A 295 -23.21 -17.03 5.93
N LEU A 296 -22.92 -17.98 6.83
CA LEU A 296 -21.91 -19.01 6.62
C LEU A 296 -22.59 -20.37 6.38
N THR A 297 -22.06 -21.13 5.44
CA THR A 297 -22.52 -22.48 5.10
C THR A 297 -21.50 -23.52 5.53
N SER A 298 -21.96 -24.68 5.98
CA SER A 298 -21.06 -25.75 6.41
C SER A 298 -20.32 -26.33 5.20
N VAL A 299 -18.98 -26.39 5.28
CA VAL A 299 -18.11 -26.97 4.24
C VAL A 299 -17.46 -28.28 4.69
N ALA A 300 -17.38 -28.51 6.00
CA ALA A 300 -16.95 -29.79 6.57
C ALA A 300 -17.55 -29.97 7.97
N GLN A 301 -17.83 -31.20 8.36
CA GLN A 301 -18.39 -31.52 9.69
C GLN A 301 -17.69 -32.73 10.30
N GLY A 302 -17.61 -32.75 11.63
CA GLY A 302 -17.10 -33.89 12.37
C GLY A 302 -15.61 -34.19 12.14
N LEU A 303 -14.82 -33.22 11.67
CA LEU A 303 -13.40 -33.41 11.39
C LEU A 303 -12.65 -33.74 12.68
N THR A 304 -11.77 -34.74 12.62
CA THR A 304 -10.87 -35.10 13.72
C THR A 304 -9.47 -34.50 13.54
N THR A 305 -9.18 -33.94 12.37
CA THR A 305 -7.94 -33.23 12.05
C THR A 305 -8.16 -31.72 12.08
N THR A 306 -7.07 -30.96 12.24
CA THR A 306 -7.12 -29.48 12.29
C THR A 306 -6.92 -28.81 10.94
N THR A 307 -7.34 -29.49 9.86
CA THR A 307 -7.17 -29.00 8.49
C THR A 307 -8.34 -29.39 7.61
N THR A 308 -8.67 -28.53 6.65
CA THR A 308 -9.59 -28.85 5.54
C THR A 308 -9.23 -28.02 4.31
N THR A 309 -10.01 -28.16 3.23
CA THR A 309 -9.87 -27.35 2.01
C THR A 309 -11.09 -26.43 1.87
N LEU A 310 -10.85 -25.15 1.64
CA LEU A 310 -11.89 -24.18 1.27
C LEU A 310 -11.89 -24.06 -0.25
N THR A 311 -13.05 -24.26 -0.89
CA THR A 311 -13.21 -24.30 -2.35
C THR A 311 -14.13 -23.19 -2.84
N ASN A 312 -14.33 -23.10 -4.16
CA ASN A 312 -15.20 -22.10 -4.82
C ASN A 312 -14.76 -20.65 -4.56
N LEU A 313 -13.46 -20.44 -4.42
CA LEU A 313 -12.88 -19.13 -4.17
C LEU A 313 -12.76 -18.31 -5.46
N ASN A 314 -12.74 -16.99 -5.35
CA ASN A 314 -12.54 -16.09 -6.48
C ASN A 314 -11.90 -14.77 -6.02
N ALA A 315 -11.41 -13.99 -6.98
CA ALA A 315 -10.71 -12.72 -6.74
C ALA A 315 -11.61 -11.55 -6.30
N PHE A 316 -12.93 -11.66 -6.45
CA PHE A 316 -13.87 -10.56 -6.21
C PHE A 316 -14.41 -10.57 -4.79
N ASP A 317 -14.78 -11.74 -4.30
CA ASP A 317 -15.45 -11.90 -3.04
C ASP A 317 -14.51 -11.74 -1.84
N THR A 318 -15.07 -11.20 -0.76
CA THR A 318 -14.48 -11.33 0.56
C THR A 318 -15.03 -12.59 1.19
N PHE A 319 -14.14 -13.50 1.59
CA PHE A 319 -14.55 -14.76 2.21
C PHE A 319 -14.48 -14.65 3.73
N TYR A 320 -15.50 -15.21 4.38
CA TYR A 320 -15.60 -15.33 5.81
C TYR A 320 -15.68 -16.81 6.16
N TRP A 321 -14.88 -17.26 7.12
CA TRP A 321 -14.85 -18.66 7.54
C TRP A 321 -14.78 -18.78 9.05
N ARG A 322 -15.27 -19.90 9.57
CA ARG A 322 -15.36 -20.17 11.00
C ARG A 322 -15.12 -21.65 11.25
N VAL A 323 -14.55 -21.97 12.41
CA VAL A 323 -14.43 -23.35 12.88
C VAL A 323 -15.07 -23.46 14.25
N ASP A 324 -16.12 -24.28 14.34
CA ASP A 324 -16.80 -24.60 15.59
C ASP A 324 -16.17 -25.86 16.18
N VAL A 325 -15.96 -25.86 17.50
CA VAL A 325 -15.38 -26.98 18.25
C VAL A 325 -16.50 -27.78 18.88
N VAL A 326 -16.56 -29.08 18.61
CA VAL A 326 -17.53 -30.01 19.17
C VAL A 326 -16.85 -30.88 20.21
N SER A 327 -17.32 -30.81 21.46
CA SER A 327 -16.82 -31.62 22.58
C SER A 327 -18.00 -32.30 23.27
N GLY A 328 -18.10 -33.63 23.11
CA GLY A 328 -19.28 -34.38 23.53
C GLY A 328 -20.54 -33.92 22.80
N SER A 329 -21.55 -33.49 23.56
CA SER A 329 -22.80 -32.91 23.03
C SER A 329 -22.76 -31.39 22.85
N MET A 330 -21.69 -30.72 23.30
CA MET A 330 -21.58 -29.27 23.22
C MET A 330 -20.88 -28.84 21.94
N THR A 331 -21.39 -27.78 21.30
CA THR A 331 -20.75 -27.10 20.18
C THR A 331 -20.41 -25.67 20.59
N TYR A 332 -19.12 -25.35 20.57
CA TYR A 332 -18.60 -24.01 20.82
C TYR A 332 -18.41 -23.30 19.49
N THR A 333 -19.20 -22.24 19.28
CA THR A 333 -19.15 -21.46 18.03
C THR A 333 -17.84 -20.67 17.98
N GLY A 334 -17.09 -20.81 16.90
CA GLY A 334 -15.79 -20.15 16.73
C GLY A 334 -15.87 -18.67 16.35
N ARG A 335 -14.72 -18.02 16.29
CA ARG A 335 -14.61 -16.69 15.68
C ARG A 335 -14.73 -16.77 14.16
N VAL A 336 -15.32 -15.75 13.56
CA VAL A 336 -15.35 -15.59 12.11
C VAL A 336 -14.07 -14.89 11.67
N PHE A 337 -13.37 -15.50 10.73
CA PHE A 337 -12.17 -14.96 10.10
C PHE A 337 -12.46 -14.52 8.67
N MET A 338 -11.81 -13.45 8.21
CA MET A 338 -11.96 -12.93 6.85
C MET A 338 -10.66 -13.15 6.07
N PHE A 339 -10.76 -13.44 4.77
CA PHE A 339 -9.63 -13.40 3.84
C PHE A 339 -10.09 -13.04 2.42
N ARG A 340 -9.14 -12.69 1.55
CA ARG A 340 -9.37 -12.52 0.11
C ARG A 340 -8.30 -13.25 -0.69
N VAL A 341 -8.68 -13.62 -1.91
CA VAL A 341 -7.78 -14.22 -2.88
C VAL A 341 -6.91 -13.13 -3.51
N ALA A 342 -5.62 -13.44 -3.71
CA ALA A 342 -4.72 -12.56 -4.42
C ALA A 342 -5.16 -12.36 -5.88
N GLN A 343 -5.18 -11.11 -6.32
CA GLN A 343 -5.42 -10.74 -7.71
C GLN A 343 -4.41 -9.65 -8.05
N LEU A 344 -3.67 -9.82 -9.16
CA LEU A 344 -2.72 -8.82 -9.61
C LEU A 344 -3.43 -7.46 -9.73
N ALA A 345 -2.77 -6.38 -9.32
CA ALA A 345 -3.30 -5.03 -9.40
C ALA A 345 -3.78 -4.69 -10.82
N PHE A 346 -3.02 -5.17 -11.80
CA PHE A 346 -3.30 -5.18 -13.23
C PHE A 346 -2.42 -6.27 -13.88
N PRO A 347 -2.69 -6.74 -15.12
CA PRO A 347 -2.03 -7.92 -15.69
C PRO A 347 -0.49 -7.88 -15.73
N GLY A 348 0.10 -6.69 -15.87
CA GLY A 348 1.56 -6.47 -15.88
C GLY A 348 2.18 -6.06 -14.54
N ALA A 349 1.44 -6.18 -13.43
CA ALA A 349 1.94 -5.84 -12.10
C ALA A 349 2.92 -6.90 -11.61
N GLU A 350 4.09 -6.48 -11.15
CA GLU A 350 5.19 -7.36 -10.73
C GLU A 350 5.83 -6.85 -9.43
N GLY A 351 6.69 -7.67 -8.83
CA GLY A 351 7.35 -7.36 -7.57
C GLY A 351 6.46 -7.57 -6.34
N TRP A 352 6.87 -6.98 -5.22
CA TRP A 352 6.20 -7.16 -3.92
C TRP A 352 4.95 -6.29 -3.74
N GLY A 353 4.77 -5.26 -4.56
CA GLY A 353 3.53 -4.47 -4.66
C GLY A 353 2.48 -5.04 -5.63
N ARG A 354 2.75 -6.17 -6.31
CA ARG A 354 1.92 -6.67 -7.43
C ARG A 354 0.46 -6.97 -7.09
N PHE A 355 0.17 -7.24 -5.82
CA PHE A 355 -1.18 -7.54 -5.32
C PHE A 355 -1.82 -6.36 -4.57
N ALA A 356 -1.38 -5.12 -4.83
CA ALA A 356 -2.13 -3.95 -4.39
C ALA A 356 -3.57 -4.03 -4.90
N ARG A 357 -4.55 -4.05 -3.99
CA ARG A 357 -5.97 -4.17 -4.36
C ARG A 357 -6.49 -2.93 -5.09
N GLY A 358 -5.92 -1.77 -4.80
CA GLY A 358 -6.43 -0.50 -5.32
C GLY A 358 -7.89 -0.28 -4.92
N GLY A 359 -8.61 0.47 -5.76
CA GLY A 359 -10.02 0.80 -5.58
C GLY A 359 -11.02 -0.28 -5.97
N ARG A 360 -10.60 -1.55 -6.19
CA ARG A 360 -11.48 -2.63 -6.69
C ARG A 360 -12.78 -2.76 -5.89
N GLY A 361 -13.91 -2.74 -6.60
CA GLY A 361 -15.25 -2.81 -6.01
C GLY A 361 -15.65 -1.57 -5.19
N GLY A 362 -14.88 -0.49 -5.29
CA GLY A 362 -15.12 0.79 -4.65
C GLY A 362 -15.92 1.76 -5.52
N LYS A 363 -16.06 2.99 -5.02
CA LYS A 363 -16.73 4.07 -5.76
C LYS A 363 -15.84 4.59 -6.89
N VAL A 364 -16.47 5.05 -7.96
CA VAL A 364 -15.77 5.77 -9.02
C VAL A 364 -15.85 7.27 -8.74
N ILE A 365 -14.72 7.96 -8.79
CA ILE A 365 -14.64 9.42 -8.62
C ILE A 365 -13.98 10.01 -9.85
N LYS A 366 -14.70 10.93 -10.51
CA LYS A 366 -14.25 11.58 -11.73
C LYS A 366 -13.63 12.93 -11.41
N VAL A 367 -12.39 13.16 -11.85
CA VAL A 367 -11.75 14.47 -11.83
C VAL A 367 -12.20 15.22 -13.08
N THR A 368 -12.94 16.30 -12.89
CA THR A 368 -13.55 17.14 -13.94
C THR A 368 -13.01 18.57 -13.92
N SER A 369 -12.18 18.91 -12.94
CA SER A 369 -11.60 20.24 -12.73
C SER A 369 -10.09 20.15 -12.45
N LEU A 370 -9.33 21.05 -13.08
CA LEU A 370 -7.89 21.22 -12.84
C LEU A 370 -7.56 22.05 -11.58
N LYS A 371 -8.59 22.58 -10.90
CA LYS A 371 -8.41 23.35 -9.67
C LYS A 371 -7.93 22.46 -8.53
N ASP A 372 -7.18 23.06 -7.63
CA ASP A 372 -6.72 22.42 -6.40
C ASP A 372 -7.53 22.90 -5.19
N THR A 373 -8.73 22.33 -5.00
CA THR A 373 -9.62 22.66 -3.87
C THR A 373 -10.10 21.39 -3.16
N THR A 374 -10.83 21.52 -2.06
CA THR A 374 -11.48 20.40 -1.38
C THR A 374 -12.85 20.06 -1.97
N ASP A 375 -13.22 20.66 -3.10
CA ASP A 375 -14.54 20.48 -3.72
C ASP A 375 -14.56 19.24 -4.62
N GLU A 376 -15.75 18.63 -4.72
CA GLU A 376 -16.01 17.52 -5.65
C GLU A 376 -15.59 17.86 -7.08
N GLY A 377 -15.08 16.85 -7.80
CA GLY A 377 -14.55 17.00 -9.16
C GLY A 377 -13.08 17.41 -9.24
N THR A 378 -12.40 17.67 -8.11
CA THR A 378 -10.96 17.94 -8.06
C THR A 378 -10.14 16.71 -7.66
N LEU A 379 -8.87 16.66 -8.06
CA LEU A 379 -7.96 15.59 -7.63
C LEU A 379 -7.75 15.59 -6.11
N ARG A 380 -7.67 16.77 -5.48
CA ARG A 380 -7.50 16.89 -4.03
C ARG A 380 -8.70 16.33 -3.29
N TYR A 381 -9.94 16.62 -3.69
CA TYR A 381 -11.11 15.97 -3.09
C TYR A 381 -11.02 14.44 -3.17
N ALA A 382 -10.74 13.91 -4.36
CA ALA A 382 -10.69 12.47 -4.60
C ALA A 382 -9.65 11.76 -3.71
N LEU A 383 -8.54 12.43 -3.40
CA LEU A 383 -7.43 11.85 -2.65
C LEU A 383 -7.46 12.11 -1.15
N THR A 384 -7.91 13.29 -0.70
CA THR A 384 -7.81 13.70 0.72
C THR A 384 -9.14 13.80 1.44
N VAL A 385 -10.24 14.07 0.71
CA VAL A 385 -11.57 14.27 1.29
C VAL A 385 -12.40 12.98 1.23
N ALA A 386 -12.53 12.39 0.03
CA ALA A 386 -13.26 11.14 -0.16
C ALA A 386 -12.65 9.99 0.67
N LYS A 387 -13.51 9.08 1.15
CA LYS A 387 -13.14 7.96 2.04
C LYS A 387 -13.60 6.62 1.49
N GLY A 388 -12.91 5.56 1.90
CA GLY A 388 -13.20 4.18 1.52
C GLY A 388 -12.68 3.81 0.13
N PRO A 389 -12.88 2.55 -0.30
CA PRO A 389 -12.37 2.07 -1.57
C PRO A 389 -12.85 2.91 -2.75
N ARG A 390 -11.92 3.36 -3.60
CA ARG A 390 -12.25 4.26 -4.72
C ARG A 390 -11.30 4.19 -5.90
N ILE A 391 -11.85 4.36 -7.10
CA ILE A 391 -11.15 4.44 -8.38
C ILE A 391 -11.29 5.87 -8.89
N VAL A 392 -10.16 6.54 -9.10
CA VAL A 392 -10.08 7.91 -9.60
C VAL A 392 -9.75 7.90 -11.09
N VAL A 393 -10.66 8.45 -11.89
CA VAL A 393 -10.53 8.61 -13.35
C VAL A 393 -10.58 10.09 -13.72
N PHE A 394 -10.11 10.45 -14.92
CA PHE A 394 -9.97 11.83 -15.36
C PHE A 394 -10.80 12.12 -16.61
N ASP A 395 -11.76 13.05 -16.47
CA ASP A 395 -12.53 13.63 -17.58
C ASP A 395 -11.91 14.92 -18.11
N VAL A 396 -10.85 15.40 -17.47
CA VAL A 396 -10.11 16.59 -17.83
C VAL A 396 -8.62 16.27 -17.99
N ALA A 397 -7.95 17.02 -18.84
CA ALA A 397 -6.50 16.99 -19.02
C ALA A 397 -5.93 18.41 -18.92
N GLY A 398 -4.65 18.52 -18.62
CA GLY A 398 -3.98 19.81 -18.40
C GLY A 398 -3.08 19.82 -17.16
N VAL A 399 -2.75 21.02 -16.71
CA VAL A 399 -1.90 21.25 -15.54
C VAL A 399 -2.75 21.39 -14.28
N ILE A 400 -2.48 20.57 -13.27
CA ILE A 400 -2.99 20.77 -11.90
C ILE A 400 -1.87 21.40 -11.08
N THR A 401 -2.01 22.68 -10.75
CA THR A 401 -1.07 23.40 -9.89
C THR A 401 -1.51 23.28 -8.44
N THR A 402 -0.79 22.49 -7.65
CA THR A 402 -1.13 22.25 -6.25
C THR A 402 -0.64 23.40 -5.38
N THR A 403 -1.44 23.73 -4.37
CA THR A 403 -1.26 24.83 -3.41
C THR A 403 -0.68 24.35 -2.08
N SER A 404 -0.67 23.03 -1.85
CA SER A 404 -0.08 22.37 -0.69
C SER A 404 0.16 20.89 -0.98
N ARG A 405 1.03 20.24 -0.19
CA ARG A 405 1.35 18.80 -0.33
C ARG A 405 0.07 17.95 -0.28
N MET A 406 -0.10 17.07 -1.26
CA MET A 406 -1.16 16.05 -1.27
C MET A 406 -0.61 14.74 -0.72
N SER A 407 -0.76 14.54 0.59
CA SER A 407 -0.35 13.32 1.29
C SER A 407 -1.52 12.36 1.45
N VAL A 408 -1.51 11.26 0.69
CA VAL A 408 -2.54 10.21 0.77
C VAL A 408 -2.20 9.24 1.88
N ASN A 409 -3.10 9.04 2.84
CA ASN A 409 -2.91 8.18 4.02
C ASN A 409 -4.05 7.17 4.23
N ASP A 410 -4.91 7.00 3.21
CA ASP A 410 -6.06 6.09 3.22
C ASP A 410 -5.74 4.83 2.40
N GLN A 411 -6.65 3.85 2.42
CA GLN A 411 -6.45 2.54 1.80
C GLN A 411 -7.38 2.31 0.60
N TYR A 412 -7.00 1.34 -0.25
CA TYR A 412 -7.81 0.87 -1.38
C TYR A 412 -8.12 1.95 -2.42
N ILE A 413 -7.07 2.54 -3.01
CA ILE A 413 -7.21 3.65 -3.98
C ILE A 413 -6.54 3.27 -5.29
N THR A 414 -7.25 3.44 -6.41
CA THR A 414 -6.65 3.44 -7.75
C THR A 414 -6.70 4.85 -8.31
N VAL A 415 -5.59 5.37 -8.85
CA VAL A 415 -5.55 6.62 -9.63
C VAL A 415 -5.05 6.29 -11.03
N ALA A 416 -5.91 6.50 -12.02
CA ALA A 416 -5.71 6.05 -13.39
C ALA A 416 -5.48 7.23 -14.33
N GLY A 417 -4.25 7.77 -14.36
CA GLY A 417 -3.88 8.92 -15.20
C GLY A 417 -4.07 8.68 -16.70
N GLN A 418 -4.03 7.42 -17.14
CA GLN A 418 -4.24 7.03 -18.54
C GLN A 418 -5.65 7.30 -19.06
N THR A 419 -6.62 7.60 -18.18
CA THR A 419 -8.01 7.91 -18.58
C THR A 419 -8.19 9.34 -19.10
N ALA A 420 -7.28 10.25 -18.71
CA ALA A 420 -7.34 11.65 -19.10
C ALA A 420 -7.34 11.82 -20.63
N PRO A 421 -8.12 12.76 -21.20
CA PRO A 421 -8.09 13.07 -22.63
C PRO A 421 -6.79 13.78 -23.05
N GLY A 422 -6.64 14.07 -24.35
CA GLY A 422 -5.59 14.94 -24.87
C GLY A 422 -4.17 14.52 -24.45
N LYS A 423 -3.38 15.45 -23.89
CA LYS A 423 -2.00 15.18 -23.41
C LYS A 423 -1.93 14.58 -22.00
N GLY A 424 -3.07 14.35 -21.35
CA GLY A 424 -3.15 13.84 -19.99
C GLY A 424 -2.90 14.91 -18.91
N ILE A 425 -2.57 14.46 -17.70
CA ILE A 425 -2.40 15.31 -16.52
C ILE A 425 -0.93 15.49 -16.17
N VAL A 426 -0.55 16.72 -15.81
CA VAL A 426 0.71 17.04 -15.14
C VAL A 426 0.45 17.82 -13.85
N ILE A 427 1.17 17.45 -12.80
CA ILE A 427 1.05 18.05 -11.48
C ILE A 427 2.29 18.91 -11.21
N GLN A 428 2.07 20.19 -10.88
CA GLN A 428 3.11 21.17 -10.52
C GLN A 428 2.83 21.78 -9.14
N GLY A 429 3.80 22.53 -8.58
CA GLY A 429 3.62 23.17 -7.27
C GLY A 429 4.18 22.32 -6.15
N TYR A 430 3.32 21.78 -5.30
CA TYR A 430 3.65 20.89 -4.18
C TYR A 430 3.55 19.39 -4.55
N PRO A 431 4.24 18.51 -3.80
CA PRO A 431 4.29 17.07 -4.08
C PRO A 431 2.95 16.34 -3.93
N LEU A 432 2.83 15.23 -4.66
CA LEU A 432 1.78 14.21 -4.54
C LEU A 432 2.43 12.87 -4.16
N GLY A 433 2.02 12.28 -3.05
CA GLY A 433 2.53 10.96 -2.65
C GLY A 433 1.73 10.32 -1.52
N LEU A 434 2.19 9.16 -1.09
CA LEU A 434 1.59 8.41 0.01
C LEU A 434 2.35 8.62 1.32
N THR A 435 1.63 8.59 2.43
CA THR A 435 2.16 8.58 3.79
C THR A 435 1.36 7.59 4.65
N GLY A 436 1.90 6.37 4.84
CA GLY A 436 1.22 5.33 5.61
C GLY A 436 -0.01 4.71 4.92
N ALA A 437 -0.22 4.96 3.62
CA ALA A 437 -1.33 4.40 2.86
C ALA A 437 -1.12 2.91 2.56
N SER A 438 -2.17 2.19 2.17
CA SER A 438 -2.02 0.80 1.71
C SER A 438 -3.01 0.37 0.66
N ASP A 439 -2.63 -0.63 -0.12
CA ASP A 439 -3.44 -1.10 -1.25
C ASP A 439 -3.73 0.03 -2.25
N VAL A 440 -2.67 0.76 -2.65
CA VAL A 440 -2.77 1.90 -3.57
C VAL A 440 -2.09 1.60 -4.91
N VAL A 441 -2.78 1.93 -6.00
CA VAL A 441 -2.32 1.79 -7.38
C VAL A 441 -2.32 3.17 -8.03
N PHE A 442 -1.16 3.74 -8.36
CA PHE A 442 -1.07 4.92 -9.23
C PHE A 442 -0.48 4.55 -10.58
N ARG A 443 -1.11 4.99 -11.67
CA ARG A 443 -0.63 4.74 -13.01
C ARG A 443 -0.66 6.01 -13.86
N HIS A 444 0.35 6.16 -14.72
CA HIS A 444 0.36 7.18 -15.79
C HIS A 444 0.20 8.63 -15.32
N LEU A 445 0.77 8.96 -14.15
CA LEU A 445 0.79 10.32 -13.62
C LEU A 445 2.13 11.01 -13.89
N ARG A 446 2.09 12.31 -14.18
CA ARG A 446 3.27 13.18 -14.25
C ARG A 446 3.34 14.11 -13.05
N VAL A 447 4.46 14.12 -12.35
CA VAL A 447 4.71 15.04 -11.23
C VAL A 447 6.01 15.79 -11.52
N ARG A 448 5.87 17.07 -11.86
CA ARG A 448 6.99 17.98 -12.16
C ARG A 448 6.83 19.27 -11.37
N PRO A 449 7.14 19.26 -10.06
CA PRO A 449 6.82 20.37 -9.17
C PRO A 449 7.47 21.69 -9.61
N GLY A 450 8.70 21.63 -10.13
CA GLY A 450 9.47 22.79 -10.55
C GLY A 450 9.80 23.72 -9.37
N LYS A 451 9.95 25.01 -9.64
CA LYS A 451 10.14 26.05 -8.61
C LYS A 451 8.85 26.76 -8.22
N VAL A 452 7.69 26.20 -8.57
CA VAL A 452 6.38 26.87 -8.46
C VAL A 452 6.00 27.19 -7.02
N SER A 453 6.32 26.30 -6.06
CA SER A 453 6.06 26.54 -4.62
C SER A 453 7.02 27.54 -3.98
N GLY A 454 8.20 27.79 -4.60
CA GLY A 454 9.30 28.52 -3.97
C GLY A 454 10.00 27.75 -2.82
N GLU A 455 9.62 26.49 -2.57
CA GLU A 455 10.16 25.66 -1.49
C GLU A 455 11.03 24.52 -2.00
N THR A 456 11.93 24.04 -1.16
CA THR A 456 12.59 22.75 -1.36
C THR A 456 11.58 21.62 -1.17
N ILE A 457 11.31 20.90 -2.25
CA ILE A 457 10.26 19.88 -2.31
C ILE A 457 10.71 18.60 -3.01
N ASP A 458 10.12 17.50 -2.54
CA ASP A 458 10.17 16.17 -3.16
C ASP A 458 9.23 16.08 -4.37
N GLY A 459 9.29 14.96 -5.09
CA GLY A 459 8.33 14.58 -6.13
C GLY A 459 7.22 13.70 -5.58
N MET A 460 7.31 12.40 -5.89
CA MET A 460 6.36 11.38 -5.44
C MET A 460 6.95 10.48 -4.36
N GLY A 461 6.11 9.69 -3.70
CA GLY A 461 6.62 8.71 -2.75
C GLY A 461 5.59 7.75 -2.19
N MET A 462 6.11 6.72 -1.52
CA MET A 462 5.37 5.67 -0.84
C MET A 462 5.79 5.54 0.63
N GLN A 463 6.09 6.67 1.28
CA GLN A 463 6.61 6.67 2.65
C GLN A 463 5.66 5.89 3.58
N GLY A 464 6.21 4.97 4.38
CA GLY A 464 5.44 4.19 5.35
C GLY A 464 4.34 3.30 4.77
N SER A 465 4.25 3.17 3.43
CA SER A 465 3.12 2.55 2.76
C SER A 465 3.31 1.06 2.56
N ASN A 466 2.21 0.30 2.43
CA ASN A 466 2.24 -1.15 2.28
C ASN A 466 1.31 -1.65 1.16
N HIS A 467 1.76 -2.62 0.38
CA HIS A 467 1.08 -3.15 -0.79
C HIS A 467 0.66 -2.05 -1.75
N CYS A 468 1.62 -1.24 -2.20
CA CYS A 468 1.39 -0.16 -3.15
C CYS A 468 2.21 -0.36 -4.42
N ILE A 469 1.67 0.08 -5.55
CA ILE A 469 2.34 0.03 -6.84
C ILE A 469 2.18 1.32 -7.62
N PHE A 470 3.31 1.89 -8.06
CA PHE A 470 3.36 2.98 -9.03
C PHE A 470 3.90 2.39 -10.34
N ASP A 471 3.12 2.51 -11.41
CA ASP A 471 3.45 2.00 -12.75
C ASP A 471 3.38 3.12 -13.77
N ARG A 472 4.42 3.26 -14.60
CA ARG A 472 4.43 4.22 -15.71
C ARG A 472 4.17 5.67 -15.28
N CYS A 473 4.66 6.06 -14.10
CA CYS A 473 4.68 7.45 -13.68
C CYS A 473 5.91 8.17 -14.25
N SER A 474 5.83 9.48 -14.45
CA SER A 474 6.97 10.33 -14.81
C SER A 474 7.19 11.41 -13.75
N MET A 475 8.39 11.45 -13.19
CA MET A 475 8.79 12.34 -12.10
C MET A 475 10.00 13.16 -12.55
N GLY A 476 9.99 14.45 -12.25
CA GLY A 476 11.12 15.31 -12.58
C GLY A 476 11.04 16.71 -11.98
N TRP A 477 12.07 17.51 -12.21
CA TRP A 477 12.13 18.91 -11.77
C TRP A 477 11.88 19.12 -10.27
N THR A 478 12.35 18.20 -9.45
CA THR A 478 12.32 18.28 -7.98
C THR A 478 13.57 18.96 -7.45
N ILE A 479 13.53 19.48 -6.23
CA ILE A 479 14.69 20.16 -5.63
C ILE A 479 15.38 19.26 -4.58
N ASP A 480 14.62 18.42 -3.87
CA ASP A 480 15.19 17.38 -3.00
C ASP A 480 15.22 16.03 -3.74
N GLU A 481 14.32 15.09 -3.44
CA GLU A 481 14.29 13.77 -4.11
C GLU A 481 13.05 13.61 -5.00
N ALA A 482 13.23 13.05 -6.20
CA ALA A 482 12.10 12.84 -7.11
C ALA A 482 11.17 11.70 -6.67
N PHE A 483 11.72 10.66 -6.03
CA PHE A 483 10.96 9.57 -5.44
C PHE A 483 11.46 9.17 -4.04
N SER A 484 10.54 8.91 -3.09
CA SER A 484 10.90 8.40 -1.76
C SER A 484 9.99 7.28 -1.26
N SER A 485 10.55 6.17 -0.78
CA SER A 485 9.78 5.07 -0.15
C SER A 485 10.32 4.65 1.22
N ARG A 486 10.91 5.60 1.95
CA ARG A 486 11.42 5.34 3.31
C ARG A 486 10.36 4.70 4.20
N SER A 487 10.77 3.69 4.96
CA SER A 487 9.90 2.95 5.90
C SER A 487 8.67 2.28 5.26
N ALA A 488 8.62 2.17 3.92
CA ALA A 488 7.62 1.37 3.25
C ALA A 488 7.76 -0.11 3.65
N TRP A 489 6.75 -0.90 3.31
CA TRP A 489 6.72 -2.34 3.55
C TRP A 489 6.85 -3.07 2.22
N ASN A 490 5.76 -3.61 1.67
CA ASN A 490 5.75 -4.34 0.40
C ASN A 490 5.32 -3.41 -0.74
N ILE A 491 6.24 -2.98 -1.61
CA ILE A 491 5.91 -2.02 -2.67
C ILE A 491 6.58 -2.35 -4.00
N SER A 492 6.04 -1.79 -5.09
CA SER A 492 6.66 -1.82 -6.42
C SER A 492 6.67 -0.43 -7.08
N LEU A 493 7.83 0.01 -7.56
CA LEU A 493 7.95 1.08 -8.54
C LEU A 493 8.43 0.46 -9.86
N GLN A 494 7.57 0.49 -10.88
CA GLN A 494 7.86 -0.16 -12.14
C GLN A 494 7.60 0.70 -13.36
N ARG A 495 8.41 0.47 -14.40
CA ARG A 495 8.26 1.11 -15.73
C ARG A 495 8.08 2.63 -15.65
N SER A 496 8.62 3.26 -14.62
CA SER A 496 8.48 4.69 -14.37
C SER A 496 9.71 5.44 -14.84
N MET A 497 9.58 6.73 -15.06
CA MET A 497 10.68 7.61 -15.42
C MET A 497 10.96 8.58 -14.28
N ILE A 498 12.22 8.71 -13.91
CA ILE A 498 12.73 9.77 -13.04
C ILE A 498 13.77 10.54 -13.86
N SER A 499 13.52 11.82 -14.13
CA SER A 499 14.38 12.59 -15.01
C SER A 499 14.56 14.04 -14.56
N GLU A 500 15.76 14.56 -14.74
CA GLU A 500 16.11 15.97 -14.49
C GLU A 500 15.62 16.49 -13.11
N PRO A 501 15.88 15.82 -11.97
CA PRO A 501 15.83 16.52 -10.68
C PRO A 501 16.79 17.72 -10.76
N LEU A 502 16.35 18.88 -10.30
CA LEU A 502 17.05 20.15 -10.49
C LEU A 502 18.33 20.17 -9.66
N ASN A 503 19.46 20.44 -10.31
CA ASN A 503 20.76 20.19 -9.72
C ASN A 503 21.20 21.26 -8.72
N VAL A 504 21.49 22.48 -9.17
CA VAL A 504 21.86 23.62 -8.32
C VAL A 504 20.66 24.57 -8.20
N ALA A 505 19.64 24.11 -7.48
CA ALA A 505 18.32 24.75 -7.45
C ALA A 505 17.98 25.53 -6.16
N GLY A 506 18.94 25.69 -5.24
CA GLY A 506 18.75 26.43 -3.99
C GLY A 506 18.11 25.62 -2.86
N HIS A 507 18.58 24.39 -2.64
CA HIS A 507 18.09 23.53 -1.58
C HIS A 507 18.32 24.14 -0.18
N LYS A 508 17.25 24.33 0.61
CA LYS A 508 17.25 25.11 1.88
C LYS A 508 18.21 24.58 2.96
N ASN A 509 18.47 23.28 2.97
CA ASN A 509 19.35 22.65 3.97
C ASN A 509 20.84 22.63 3.57
N TYR A 510 21.22 23.16 2.40
CA TYR A 510 22.59 23.15 1.92
C TYR A 510 23.09 24.55 1.53
N PRO A 511 24.42 24.78 1.53
CA PRO A 511 24.98 26.02 1.03
C PRO A 511 24.56 26.31 -0.41
N ALA A 512 24.37 27.59 -0.74
CA ALA A 512 24.13 28.03 -2.11
C ALA A 512 25.20 27.48 -3.07
N GLY A 513 24.78 27.03 -4.25
CA GLY A 513 25.68 26.40 -5.23
C GLY A 513 25.85 24.89 -5.07
N THR A 514 25.26 24.27 -4.04
CA THR A 514 25.34 22.81 -3.84
C THR A 514 24.49 22.08 -4.88
N ALA A 515 25.13 21.12 -5.56
CA ALA A 515 24.50 20.20 -6.50
C ALA A 515 23.74 19.10 -5.74
N HIS A 516 22.41 19.07 -5.88
CA HIS A 516 21.49 18.20 -5.15
C HIS A 516 20.37 17.64 -6.06
N GLY A 517 20.63 17.50 -7.37
CA GLY A 517 19.65 16.92 -8.30
C GLY A 517 19.56 15.40 -8.11
N TYR A 518 18.82 14.93 -7.09
CA TYR A 518 18.79 13.54 -6.67
C TYR A 518 17.54 12.79 -7.15
N ALA A 519 17.74 11.57 -7.68
CA ALA A 519 16.65 10.79 -8.24
C ALA A 519 15.76 10.18 -7.14
N ALA A 520 16.29 9.34 -6.24
CA ALA A 520 15.44 8.66 -5.28
C ALA A 520 16.12 8.25 -3.97
N THR A 521 15.34 8.20 -2.89
CA THR A 521 15.68 7.43 -1.69
C THR A 521 14.66 6.31 -1.44
N ILE A 522 15.13 5.06 -1.51
CA ILE A 522 14.27 3.87 -1.49
C ILE A 522 14.44 3.05 -0.20
N GLY A 523 13.29 2.58 0.30
CA GLY A 523 13.16 1.67 1.43
C GLY A 523 11.99 0.70 1.20
N GLY A 524 11.79 -0.21 2.13
CA GLY A 524 10.80 -1.29 2.04
C GLY A 524 11.16 -2.44 2.97
N ASP A 525 10.22 -3.01 3.73
CA ASP A 525 10.42 -4.35 4.30
C ASP A 525 10.75 -5.33 3.16
N VAL A 526 10.03 -5.20 2.03
CA VAL A 526 10.53 -5.56 0.71
C VAL A 526 10.09 -4.53 -0.36
N GLY A 527 11.04 -3.78 -0.92
CA GLY A 527 10.79 -2.85 -2.02
C GLY A 527 11.30 -3.37 -3.37
N SER A 528 10.43 -3.44 -4.38
CA SER A 528 10.78 -3.79 -5.76
C SER A 528 10.88 -2.54 -6.65
N PHE A 529 12.06 -2.30 -7.23
CA PHE A 529 12.32 -1.15 -8.11
C PHE A 529 12.86 -1.69 -9.43
N HIS A 530 12.00 -1.77 -10.45
CA HIS A 530 12.38 -2.44 -11.69
C HIS A 530 11.89 -1.81 -12.97
N HIS A 531 12.69 -1.96 -14.03
CA HIS A 531 12.37 -1.44 -15.37
C HIS A 531 12.13 0.07 -15.42
N ASN A 532 12.71 0.83 -14.49
CA ASN A 532 12.60 2.28 -14.47
C ASN A 532 13.72 2.91 -15.30
N LEU A 533 13.44 4.07 -15.91
CA LEU A 533 14.45 4.93 -16.53
C LEU A 533 14.80 6.07 -15.57
N LEU A 534 16.06 6.17 -15.19
CA LEU A 534 16.59 7.24 -14.36
C LEU A 534 17.62 8.00 -15.19
N ALA A 535 17.34 9.25 -15.50
CA ALA A 535 18.15 9.99 -16.45
C ALA A 535 18.47 11.39 -15.94
N HIS A 536 19.69 11.86 -16.21
CA HIS A 536 20.08 13.24 -15.95
C HIS A 536 19.93 13.66 -14.48
N ALA A 537 20.41 12.81 -13.56
CA ALA A 537 20.47 13.10 -12.13
C ALA A 537 21.93 13.29 -11.70
N GLU A 538 22.19 14.23 -10.80
CA GLU A 538 23.50 14.40 -10.17
C GLU A 538 23.90 13.19 -9.35
N GLY A 539 22.92 12.54 -8.73
CA GLY A 539 23.17 11.51 -7.77
C GLY A 539 21.96 10.69 -7.36
N ARG A 540 22.23 9.71 -6.49
CA ARG A 540 21.21 8.86 -5.89
C ARG A 540 20.30 8.26 -6.94
N SER A 541 20.89 7.67 -7.99
CA SER A 541 20.14 6.81 -8.91
C SER A 541 19.26 5.88 -8.08
N TRP A 542 19.84 5.30 -7.03
CA TRP A 542 19.09 4.93 -5.83
C TRP A 542 19.89 5.24 -4.58
N SER A 543 19.35 5.98 -3.62
CA SER A 543 19.87 5.97 -2.26
C SER A 543 19.12 4.93 -1.46
N MET A 544 19.81 3.92 -0.95
CA MET A 544 19.23 2.85 -0.16
C MET A 544 19.09 3.32 1.29
N GLY A 545 17.86 3.62 1.67
CA GLY A 545 17.46 4.05 3.01
C GLY A 545 16.71 2.95 3.75
N GLY A 546 17.35 1.80 3.98
CA GLY A 546 16.74 0.62 4.61
C GLY A 546 16.24 0.86 6.04
N GLY A 547 16.81 1.86 6.74
CA GLY A 547 16.45 2.21 8.10
C GLY A 547 16.84 1.11 9.10
N VAL A 548 16.15 1.10 10.24
CA VAL A 548 16.34 0.11 11.31
C VAL A 548 15.01 -0.48 11.74
N ASP A 549 15.07 -1.71 12.26
CA ASP A 549 13.95 -2.36 12.93
C ASP A 549 13.82 -1.87 14.39
N ASP A 550 12.84 -2.41 15.10
CA ASP A 550 12.57 -2.00 16.48
C ASP A 550 13.65 -2.41 17.49
N ASN A 551 14.67 -3.17 17.07
CA ASN A 551 15.83 -3.52 17.87
C ASN A 551 17.07 -2.69 17.47
N ALA A 552 16.84 -1.61 16.71
CA ALA A 552 17.86 -0.76 16.10
C ALA A 552 18.79 -1.52 15.14
N ALA A 553 18.39 -2.72 14.68
CA ALA A 553 19.17 -3.48 13.72
C ALA A 553 18.85 -3.02 12.30
N PHE A 554 19.81 -3.11 11.39
CA PHE A 554 19.58 -2.78 9.97
C PHE A 554 18.32 -3.47 9.43
N ALA A 555 17.47 -2.67 8.78
CA ALA A 555 16.23 -3.12 8.17
C ALA A 555 16.24 -2.90 6.66
N GLY A 556 15.14 -3.32 6.05
CA GLY A 556 14.83 -3.14 4.64
C GLY A 556 15.43 -4.19 3.72
N GLN A 557 14.62 -4.64 2.77
CA GLN A 557 15.04 -5.59 1.74
C GLN A 557 14.70 -4.99 0.37
N LEU A 558 15.68 -4.85 -0.53
CA LEU A 558 15.50 -4.11 -1.78
C LEU A 558 15.82 -5.01 -2.97
N ASP A 559 14.92 -5.09 -3.94
CA ASP A 559 15.16 -5.68 -5.25
C ASP A 559 15.23 -4.57 -6.30
N ILE A 560 16.45 -4.19 -6.65
CA ILE A 560 16.77 -3.15 -7.62
C ILE A 560 17.19 -3.85 -8.91
N ARG A 561 16.27 -3.96 -9.85
CA ARG A 561 16.39 -4.89 -10.97
C ARG A 561 16.08 -4.30 -12.33
N ASN A 562 16.90 -4.55 -13.33
CA ASN A 562 16.61 -4.16 -14.72
C ASN A 562 16.26 -2.67 -14.93
N ASN A 563 16.80 -1.78 -14.10
CA ASN A 563 16.66 -0.34 -14.31
C ASN A 563 17.70 0.16 -15.33
N VAL A 564 17.37 1.23 -16.04
CA VAL A 564 18.31 1.97 -16.90
C VAL A 564 18.69 3.27 -16.22
N VAL A 565 19.98 3.52 -16.09
CA VAL A 565 20.52 4.77 -15.55
C VAL A 565 21.35 5.47 -16.61
N TYR A 566 20.98 6.71 -16.97
CA TYR A 566 21.64 7.49 -18.00
C TYR A 566 22.14 8.85 -17.49
N ASN A 567 23.32 9.27 -17.94
CA ASN A 567 23.90 10.59 -17.69
C ASN A 567 23.91 11.01 -16.20
N PHE A 568 24.39 10.11 -15.33
CA PHE A 568 24.55 10.37 -13.90
C PHE A 568 25.73 11.30 -13.61
N GLY A 569 25.64 12.12 -12.56
CA GLY A 569 26.68 13.05 -12.12
C GLY A 569 27.70 12.44 -11.16
N GLY A 570 27.96 13.13 -10.04
CA GLY A 570 28.98 12.76 -9.05
C GLY A 570 28.61 11.59 -8.13
N ARG A 571 27.38 11.06 -8.20
CA ARG A 571 26.93 9.89 -7.42
C ARG A 571 26.06 8.96 -8.28
N VAL A 572 26.00 7.69 -7.91
CA VAL A 572 25.10 6.67 -8.50
C VAL A 572 24.27 6.02 -7.39
N THR A 573 24.10 4.70 -7.39
CA THR A 573 23.45 3.98 -6.30
C THR A 573 24.36 3.93 -5.07
N ASP A 574 23.85 4.32 -3.90
CA ASP A 574 24.58 4.37 -2.64
C ASP A 574 23.71 4.07 -1.42
N GLY A 575 24.29 4.09 -0.21
CA GLY A 575 23.58 3.84 1.05
C GLY A 575 23.62 2.37 1.45
N GLY A 576 22.62 1.91 2.22
CA GLY A 576 22.51 0.51 2.57
C GLY A 576 21.18 0.07 3.16
N ALA A 577 20.94 -1.23 3.08
CA ALA A 577 19.79 -1.92 3.65
C ALA A 577 20.22 -3.31 4.13
N LYS A 578 19.36 -3.98 4.91
CA LYS A 578 19.64 -5.31 5.46
C LYS A 578 20.02 -6.32 4.38
N LYS A 579 19.24 -6.38 3.29
CA LYS A 579 19.45 -7.28 2.15
C LYS A 579 19.13 -6.57 0.84
N VAL A 580 20.03 -6.64 -0.14
CA VAL A 580 19.84 -5.98 -1.43
C VAL A 580 20.15 -6.94 -2.57
N ASN A 581 19.18 -7.16 -3.46
CA ASN A 581 19.41 -7.74 -4.78
C ASN A 581 19.59 -6.59 -5.77
N PHE A 582 20.76 -6.47 -6.37
CA PHE A 582 21.10 -5.47 -7.38
C PHE A 582 21.43 -6.18 -8.70
N VAL A 583 20.40 -6.41 -9.52
CA VAL A 583 20.46 -7.41 -10.59
C VAL A 583 20.09 -6.84 -11.96
N GLY A 584 20.91 -7.09 -12.98
CA GLY A 584 20.51 -6.82 -14.37
C GLY A 584 20.34 -5.34 -14.72
N ASN A 585 20.88 -4.40 -13.93
CA ASN A 585 20.75 -2.97 -14.21
C ASN A 585 21.73 -2.53 -15.32
N TYR A 586 21.29 -1.58 -16.14
CA TYR A 586 22.05 -1.06 -17.27
C TYR A 586 22.42 0.40 -17.04
N TYR A 587 23.72 0.69 -16.97
CA TYR A 587 24.24 2.04 -16.82
C TYR A 587 24.83 2.52 -18.15
N LYS A 588 24.42 3.70 -18.59
CA LYS A 588 24.96 4.34 -19.78
C LYS A 588 25.59 5.68 -19.38
N PRO A 589 26.93 5.81 -19.43
CA PRO A 589 27.58 7.09 -19.25
C PRO A 589 27.06 8.12 -20.25
N GLY A 590 26.80 9.34 -19.77
CA GLY A 590 26.50 10.50 -20.62
C GLY A 590 27.53 11.62 -20.40
N PRO A 591 27.31 12.80 -21.00
CA PRO A 591 28.22 13.94 -20.90
C PRO A 591 28.62 14.37 -19.47
N ALA A 592 27.76 14.17 -18.47
CA ALA A 592 28.03 14.50 -17.07
C ALA A 592 28.77 13.38 -16.31
N SER A 593 28.83 12.16 -16.86
CA SER A 593 29.24 10.96 -16.14
C SER A 593 30.75 10.78 -16.09
N LYS A 594 31.26 10.52 -14.88
CA LYS A 594 32.68 10.23 -14.63
C LYS A 594 32.93 8.98 -13.80
N LEU A 595 31.89 8.41 -13.19
CA LEU A 595 32.02 7.23 -12.33
C LEU A 595 32.07 5.95 -13.16
N THR A 596 32.79 4.95 -12.64
CA THR A 596 33.04 3.66 -13.31
C THR A 596 32.49 2.47 -12.50
N TYR A 597 31.49 2.71 -11.66
CA TYR A 597 30.79 1.72 -10.85
C TYR A 597 29.30 2.08 -10.80
N ALA A 598 28.43 1.11 -10.52
CA ALA A 598 26.98 1.30 -10.44
C ALA A 598 26.47 1.43 -8.99
N LEU A 599 27.08 0.68 -8.06
CA LEU A 599 26.71 0.64 -6.65
C LEU A 599 27.93 0.82 -5.74
N GLN A 600 27.86 1.81 -4.85
CA GLN A 600 28.72 1.93 -3.68
C GLN A 600 27.91 1.53 -2.43
N ALA A 601 28.06 0.31 -1.94
CA ALA A 601 27.47 -0.14 -0.69
C ALA A 601 28.13 0.61 0.48
N THR A 602 27.39 1.51 1.14
CA THR A 602 27.93 2.36 2.20
C THR A 602 27.77 1.70 3.57
N TYR A 603 28.90 1.50 4.25
CA TYR A 603 28.99 1.02 5.63
C TYR A 603 29.51 2.16 6.51
N GLU A 604 28.61 2.99 6.99
CA GLU A 604 28.93 4.21 7.74
C GLU A 604 28.53 4.17 9.22
N ASP A 605 27.62 3.28 9.60
CA ASP A 605 27.14 3.12 10.97
C ASP A 605 27.44 1.72 11.53
N ASN A 606 27.85 1.65 12.81
CA ASN A 606 28.07 0.38 13.51
C ASN A 606 26.80 -0.06 14.27
N LEU A 607 25.70 -0.23 13.55
CA LEU A 607 24.41 -0.66 14.11
C LEU A 607 24.29 -2.20 14.16
N PRO A 608 23.46 -2.75 15.06
CA PRO A 608 23.15 -4.19 15.07
C PRO A 608 22.65 -4.73 13.72
N GLY A 609 22.79 -6.04 13.51
CA GLY A 609 22.38 -6.69 12.26
C GLY A 609 23.46 -6.65 11.18
N MET A 610 23.05 -6.86 9.93
CA MET A 610 23.95 -7.00 8.78
C MET A 610 23.39 -6.25 7.58
N GLN A 611 24.26 -5.64 6.78
CA GLN A 611 23.95 -5.16 5.44
C GLN A 611 24.62 -6.08 4.41
N GLN A 612 23.85 -6.71 3.54
CA GLN A 612 24.33 -7.73 2.62
C GLN A 612 23.77 -7.54 1.21
N TYR A 613 24.57 -7.85 0.20
CA TYR A 613 24.33 -7.50 -1.19
C TYR A 613 24.50 -8.72 -2.11
N HIS A 614 23.61 -8.87 -3.07
CA HIS A 614 23.73 -9.77 -4.20
C HIS A 614 23.82 -8.89 -5.45
N CYS A 615 24.97 -8.91 -6.13
CA CYS A 615 25.23 -8.08 -7.30
C CYS A 615 25.55 -8.97 -8.49
N ALA A 616 24.66 -8.97 -9.50
CA ALA A 616 24.71 -9.90 -10.63
C ALA A 616 24.19 -9.28 -11.92
N GLY A 617 24.79 -9.59 -13.08
CA GLY A 617 24.20 -9.26 -14.39
C GLY A 617 24.14 -7.77 -14.74
N ASN A 618 24.81 -6.88 -14.00
CA ASN A 618 24.78 -5.44 -14.28
C ASN A 618 25.82 -5.10 -15.35
N SER A 619 25.52 -4.11 -16.19
CA SER A 619 26.48 -3.61 -17.18
C SER A 619 26.58 -2.10 -17.16
N MET A 620 27.76 -1.60 -17.51
CA MET A 620 28.01 -0.20 -17.82
C MET A 620 28.82 -0.12 -19.11
N VAL A 621 28.23 0.51 -20.13
CA VAL A 621 28.82 0.57 -21.47
C VAL A 621 30.25 1.12 -21.40
N GLY A 622 31.21 0.35 -21.91
CA GLY A 622 32.63 0.72 -21.94
C GLY A 622 33.39 0.52 -20.62
N VAL A 623 32.76 -0.02 -19.58
CA VAL A 623 33.38 -0.18 -18.24
C VAL A 623 33.34 -1.62 -17.74
N PHE A 624 32.16 -2.23 -17.63
CA PHE A 624 31.96 -3.63 -17.21
C PHE A 624 30.72 -4.23 -17.88
N ASP A 625 30.73 -5.54 -18.09
CA ASP A 625 29.69 -6.27 -18.80
C ASP A 625 28.84 -7.12 -17.85
N GLN A 626 27.63 -7.49 -18.27
CA GLN A 626 26.69 -8.28 -17.45
C GLN A 626 27.28 -9.62 -16.98
N ASP A 627 28.15 -10.22 -17.79
CA ASP A 627 28.77 -11.52 -17.53
C ASP A 627 30.17 -11.39 -16.89
N SER A 628 30.65 -10.17 -16.66
CA SER A 628 31.93 -9.95 -15.97
C SER A 628 31.78 -10.14 -14.46
N VAL A 629 32.91 -10.26 -13.75
CA VAL A 629 32.93 -10.21 -12.28
C VAL A 629 32.30 -8.90 -11.81
N GLN A 630 31.29 -9.01 -10.94
CA GLN A 630 30.43 -7.88 -10.57
C GLN A 630 30.88 -7.13 -9.31
N TYR A 631 31.64 -7.78 -8.43
CA TYR A 631 32.15 -7.22 -7.18
C TYR A 631 33.54 -7.80 -6.85
N PRO A 632 34.37 -7.13 -6.02
CA PRO A 632 35.72 -7.58 -5.73
C PRO A 632 35.72 -8.88 -4.91
N PRO A 633 36.78 -9.71 -5.03
CA PRO A 633 36.97 -10.84 -4.15
C PRO A 633 37.24 -10.38 -2.70
N GLY A 634 37.23 -11.34 -1.77
CA GLY A 634 37.54 -11.10 -0.37
C GLY A 634 36.43 -10.32 0.33
N ASP A 635 36.79 -9.21 0.98
CA ASP A 635 35.86 -8.42 1.79
C ASP A 635 35.05 -7.39 0.96
N GLY A 636 35.33 -7.28 -0.34
CA GLY A 636 34.57 -6.43 -1.27
C GLY A 636 34.90 -4.94 -1.21
N THR A 637 35.97 -4.52 -0.51
CA THR A 637 36.36 -3.09 -0.38
C THR A 637 37.31 -2.59 -1.47
N SER A 638 37.93 -3.49 -2.24
CA SER A 638 38.88 -3.10 -3.28
C SER A 638 38.19 -2.37 -4.43
N ILE A 639 38.58 -1.13 -4.70
CA ILE A 639 38.05 -0.34 -5.81
C ILE A 639 38.85 -0.69 -7.07
N SER A 640 38.40 -1.70 -7.81
CA SER A 640 38.82 -1.83 -9.21
C SER A 640 37.96 -0.90 -10.05
N SER A 641 38.52 -0.25 -11.06
CA SER A 641 37.75 0.67 -11.92
C SER A 641 36.79 -0.04 -12.88
N LYS A 642 36.65 -1.37 -12.80
CA LYS A 642 35.88 -2.21 -13.74
C LYS A 642 35.00 -3.25 -13.03
N ILE A 643 34.25 -2.83 -12.02
CA ILE A 643 33.27 -3.65 -11.28
C ILE A 643 31.98 -2.88 -11.09
N ALA A 644 30.87 -3.58 -11.02
CA ALA A 644 29.57 -2.96 -10.81
C ALA A 644 29.38 -2.46 -9.37
N CYS A 645 29.82 -3.25 -8.39
CA CYS A 645 29.51 -3.05 -6.98
C CYS A 645 30.76 -3.14 -6.11
N TYR A 646 30.90 -2.26 -5.11
CA TYR A 646 31.92 -2.39 -4.06
C TYR A 646 31.41 -1.85 -2.72
N ALA A 647 32.08 -2.21 -1.63
CA ALA A 647 31.79 -1.75 -0.28
C ALA A 647 32.71 -0.59 0.13
N LYS A 648 32.13 0.50 0.62
CA LYS A 648 32.85 1.60 1.26
C LYS A 648 32.61 1.56 2.77
N VAL A 649 33.65 1.20 3.52
CA VAL A 649 33.61 1.14 4.99
C VAL A 649 34.28 2.39 5.58
N SER A 650 33.56 3.13 6.42
CA SER A 650 34.05 4.38 7.02
C SER A 650 34.06 4.39 8.54
N PHE A 651 33.91 3.24 9.20
CA PHE A 651 34.01 3.10 10.66
C PHE A 651 34.97 1.98 11.09
N SER A 652 35.43 2.04 12.36
CA SER A 652 36.34 1.07 12.97
C SER A 652 35.78 0.55 14.31
N PRO A 653 35.90 -0.76 14.61
CA PRO A 653 36.39 -1.81 13.72
C PRO A 653 35.43 -2.04 12.54
N ALA A 654 35.98 -2.42 11.38
CA ALA A 654 35.18 -2.76 10.21
C ALA A 654 34.28 -3.98 10.51
N PRO A 655 33.09 -4.08 9.90
CA PRO A 655 32.21 -5.22 10.09
C PRO A 655 32.84 -6.51 9.57
N THR A 656 32.73 -7.59 10.33
CA THR A 656 33.40 -8.88 10.09
C THR A 656 32.59 -9.88 9.27
N TYR A 657 31.31 -9.58 9.01
CA TYR A 657 30.44 -10.43 8.21
C TYR A 657 30.66 -10.25 6.71
N GLN A 658 30.33 -11.28 5.92
CA GLN A 658 30.40 -11.24 4.46
C GLN A 658 29.40 -10.23 3.88
N ARG A 659 29.88 -9.44 2.92
CA ARG A 659 29.15 -8.30 2.34
C ARG A 659 28.44 -8.67 1.04
N PHE A 660 29.10 -9.44 0.16
CA PHE A 660 28.58 -9.81 -1.16
C PHE A 660 28.34 -11.31 -1.30
N PHE A 661 27.22 -11.68 -1.93
CA PHE A 661 26.75 -13.05 -2.11
C PHE A 661 26.40 -13.35 -3.58
N ASP A 662 26.54 -14.61 -3.96
CA ASP A 662 26.30 -15.13 -5.32
C ASP A 662 24.82 -15.44 -5.61
N LYS A 663 23.97 -15.48 -4.58
CA LYS A 663 22.54 -15.78 -4.69
C LYS A 663 21.66 -14.64 -4.18
N SER A 664 20.51 -14.48 -4.82
CA SER A 664 19.46 -13.57 -4.36
C SER A 664 18.94 -13.97 -2.98
N PHE A 665 18.55 -12.97 -2.17
CA PHE A 665 18.13 -13.20 -0.78
C PHE A 665 16.66 -13.57 -0.60
N PHE A 666 15.83 -13.28 -1.60
CA PHE A 666 14.38 -13.48 -1.60
C PHE A 666 13.88 -13.46 -3.06
N GLU A 667 12.67 -14.01 -3.27
CA GLU A 667 12.04 -14.06 -4.60
C GLU A 667 11.72 -12.65 -5.12
N SER A 668 11.98 -12.42 -6.40
CA SER A 668 11.78 -11.11 -7.02
C SER A 668 10.34 -10.88 -7.44
N TYR A 669 9.68 -11.92 -7.95
CA TYR A 669 8.41 -11.82 -8.67
C TYR A 669 8.46 -10.83 -9.85
N VAL A 670 9.63 -10.69 -10.47
CA VAL A 670 9.88 -9.85 -11.64
C VAL A 670 10.44 -10.73 -12.75
N ALA A 671 9.80 -10.71 -13.93
CA ALA A 671 10.36 -11.31 -15.13
C ALA A 671 11.70 -10.62 -15.42
N THR A 672 12.80 -11.31 -15.16
CA THR A 672 14.14 -10.73 -15.21
C THR A 672 14.72 -10.85 -16.61
N GLN A 673 15.42 -9.82 -17.06
CA GLN A 673 16.15 -9.80 -18.32
C GLN A 673 17.65 -9.63 -18.08
N THR A 674 18.46 -9.91 -19.10
CA THR A 674 19.83 -9.38 -19.14
C THR A 674 19.77 -7.85 -19.14
N SER A 675 20.83 -7.17 -18.69
CA SER A 675 20.83 -5.70 -18.64
C SER A 675 20.67 -5.06 -20.03
N THR A 676 21.22 -5.69 -21.07
CA THR A 676 21.10 -5.26 -22.46
C THR A 676 19.67 -5.38 -23.00
N GLU A 677 18.96 -6.46 -22.69
CA GLU A 677 17.53 -6.62 -23.01
C GLU A 677 16.65 -5.65 -22.20
N ALA A 678 16.97 -5.48 -20.92
CA ALA A 678 16.29 -4.53 -20.05
C ALA A 678 16.40 -3.10 -20.61
N TYR A 679 17.58 -2.70 -21.09
CA TYR A 679 17.76 -1.40 -21.75
C TYR A 679 16.76 -1.17 -22.89
N LYS A 680 16.63 -2.15 -23.81
CA LYS A 680 15.73 -2.05 -24.96
C LYS A 680 14.28 -1.89 -24.53
N ARG A 681 13.83 -2.66 -23.53
CA ARG A 681 12.46 -2.63 -23.02
C ARG A 681 12.15 -1.35 -22.26
N VAL A 682 13.04 -0.91 -21.38
CA VAL A 682 12.85 0.27 -20.54
C VAL A 682 12.72 1.54 -21.37
N VAL A 683 13.61 1.78 -22.34
CA VAL A 683 13.49 2.98 -23.20
C VAL A 683 12.27 2.92 -24.14
N SER A 684 11.67 1.73 -24.32
CA SER A 684 10.47 1.54 -25.14
C SER A 684 9.15 1.64 -24.36
N ASP A 685 9.16 1.59 -23.02
CA ASP A 685 7.93 1.48 -22.20
C ASP A 685 8.00 2.09 -20.80
N SER A 686 9.00 2.92 -20.51
CA SER A 686 9.06 3.68 -19.26
C SER A 686 8.37 5.04 -19.34
N GLY A 687 7.96 5.55 -18.17
CA GLY A 687 7.28 6.84 -18.03
C GLY A 687 5.82 6.79 -18.46
N VAL A 688 5.21 7.96 -18.63
CA VAL A 688 3.79 8.04 -19.00
C VAL A 688 3.65 7.79 -20.51
N THR A 689 3.20 6.60 -20.87
CA THR A 689 3.00 6.18 -22.27
C THR A 689 1.60 6.46 -22.81
N GLN A 690 0.63 6.62 -21.91
CA GLN A 690 -0.78 6.87 -22.19
C GLN A 690 -1.27 8.09 -21.39
N PRO A 691 -2.13 8.96 -21.97
CA PRO A 691 -2.66 8.88 -23.35
C PRO A 691 -1.60 9.15 -24.44
N VAL A 692 -0.49 9.80 -24.08
CA VAL A 692 0.64 10.06 -24.99
C VAL A 692 1.90 10.26 -24.16
N ARG A 693 3.10 10.07 -24.74
CA ARG A 693 4.34 10.60 -24.19
C ARG A 693 4.45 12.10 -24.48
N ASP A 694 4.94 12.86 -23.52
CA ASP A 694 5.12 14.30 -23.71
C ASP A 694 6.52 14.61 -24.27
N ASP A 695 6.72 15.85 -24.71
CA ASP A 695 7.96 16.26 -25.39
C ASP A 695 9.17 16.12 -24.47
N HIS A 696 8.97 16.34 -23.16
CA HIS A 696 9.99 16.07 -22.15
C HIS A 696 10.43 14.60 -22.15
N ASP A 697 9.53 13.64 -21.92
CA ASP A 697 9.87 12.22 -21.82
C ASP A 697 10.42 11.69 -23.16
N VAL A 698 9.89 12.16 -24.30
CA VAL A 698 10.40 11.83 -25.65
C VAL A 698 11.85 12.26 -25.81
N ARG A 699 12.20 13.49 -25.39
CA ARG A 699 13.58 13.97 -25.41
C ARG A 699 14.48 13.12 -24.53
N ILE A 700 14.08 12.83 -23.28
CA ILE A 700 14.88 12.03 -22.35
C ILE A 700 15.19 10.64 -22.93
N ILE A 701 14.20 10.00 -23.56
CA ILE A 701 14.41 8.72 -24.25
C ILE A 701 15.39 8.88 -25.41
N ASN A 702 15.24 9.90 -26.25
CA ASN A 702 16.14 10.12 -27.39
C ASN A 702 17.59 10.42 -26.96
N GLU A 703 17.77 11.23 -25.91
CA GLU A 703 19.06 11.51 -25.29
C GLU A 703 19.69 10.23 -24.72
N THR A 704 18.88 9.41 -24.04
CA THR A 704 19.29 8.08 -23.56
C THR A 704 19.72 7.17 -24.71
N LEU A 705 18.99 7.15 -25.84
CA LEU A 705 19.30 6.33 -27.01
C LEU A 705 20.60 6.76 -27.69
N THR A 706 20.76 8.07 -27.91
CA THR A 706 21.88 8.66 -28.66
C THR A 706 23.13 8.87 -27.81
N GLY A 707 22.99 8.88 -26.47
CA GLY A 707 24.10 9.20 -25.56
C GLY A 707 24.45 10.69 -25.54
N THR A 708 23.50 11.55 -25.89
CA THR A 708 23.68 13.01 -25.95
C THR A 708 22.88 13.71 -24.86
N ALA A 709 23.18 14.99 -24.59
CA ALA A 709 22.37 15.84 -23.74
C ALA A 709 22.16 17.20 -24.41
N LYS A 710 20.91 17.63 -24.61
CA LYS A 710 20.61 18.87 -25.34
C LYS A 710 20.86 20.12 -24.50
N TYR A 711 20.47 20.08 -23.23
CA TYR A 711 20.49 21.25 -22.34
C TYR A 711 21.66 21.21 -21.36
N VAL A 712 21.98 22.35 -20.77
CA VAL A 712 23.09 22.53 -19.82
C VAL A 712 22.56 23.30 -18.62
N GLY A 713 22.92 22.88 -17.42
CA GLY A 713 22.57 23.61 -16.20
C GLY A 713 23.11 25.04 -16.24
N SER A 714 22.24 26.02 -16.03
CA SER A 714 22.61 27.45 -16.11
C SER A 714 23.54 27.92 -15.00
N VAL A 715 23.66 27.16 -13.91
CA VAL A 715 24.51 27.48 -12.75
C VAL A 715 25.67 26.50 -12.66
N SER A 716 25.39 25.20 -12.76
CA SER A 716 26.36 24.13 -12.62
C SER A 716 27.25 23.95 -13.85
N GLY A 717 26.79 24.38 -15.04
CA GLY A 717 27.48 24.16 -16.31
C GLY A 717 27.52 22.69 -16.77
N LYS A 718 26.76 21.80 -16.11
CA LYS A 718 26.78 20.36 -16.40
C LYS A 718 25.78 20.02 -17.50
N GLN A 719 26.25 19.30 -18.53
CA GLN A 719 25.41 18.89 -19.66
C GLN A 719 24.38 17.85 -19.23
N GLY A 720 23.11 18.16 -19.49
CA GLY A 720 21.95 17.36 -19.12
C GLY A 720 21.46 17.55 -17.69
N LEU A 721 22.28 18.07 -16.77
CA LEU A 721 21.86 18.30 -15.38
C LEU A 721 21.39 19.75 -15.21
N ILE A 722 20.11 19.99 -15.48
CA ILE A 722 19.52 21.34 -15.41
C ILE A 722 19.41 21.86 -13.97
N ASP A 723 19.50 23.18 -13.79
CA ASP A 723 19.42 23.86 -12.48
C ASP A 723 18.07 24.60 -12.30
N ASP A 724 17.39 24.87 -13.40
CA ASP A 724 16.08 25.49 -13.48
C ASP A 724 15.29 24.86 -14.63
N PRO A 725 13.96 24.66 -14.50
CA PRO A 725 13.14 24.23 -15.63
C PRO A 725 13.30 25.12 -16.86
N LYS A 726 13.62 26.41 -16.70
CA LYS A 726 13.92 27.35 -17.80
C LYS A 726 15.11 26.93 -18.65
N ASP A 727 16.08 26.20 -18.11
CA ASP A 727 17.22 25.67 -18.87
C ASP A 727 16.74 24.76 -20.00
N ALA A 728 15.62 24.05 -19.78
CA ALA A 728 14.98 23.17 -20.75
C ALA A 728 13.86 23.86 -21.58
N GLY A 729 13.61 25.15 -21.35
CA GLY A 729 12.51 25.91 -21.96
C GLY A 729 11.22 25.97 -21.14
N GLY A 730 11.20 25.41 -19.93
CA GLY A 730 10.03 25.35 -19.05
C GLY A 730 9.08 24.19 -19.37
N LEU A 731 7.93 24.16 -18.69
CA LEU A 731 6.88 23.18 -18.99
C LEU A 731 6.32 23.43 -20.39
N GLU A 732 6.29 22.38 -21.20
CA GLU A 732 5.61 22.41 -22.50
C GLU A 732 4.11 22.71 -22.35
N SER A 733 3.43 23.01 -23.45
CA SER A 733 1.99 23.26 -23.41
C SER A 733 1.20 21.98 -23.10
N PHE A 734 0.35 22.06 -22.07
CA PHE A 734 -0.70 21.09 -21.73
C PHE A 734 -2.07 21.79 -21.78
N PRO A 735 -2.66 21.96 -22.97
CA PRO A 735 -3.96 22.60 -23.12
C PRO A 735 -5.04 21.84 -22.33
N GLU A 736 -5.99 22.58 -21.76
CA GLU A 736 -7.16 21.97 -21.12
C GLU A 736 -7.99 21.23 -22.18
N ALA A 737 -8.26 19.96 -21.94
CA ALA A 737 -9.17 19.15 -22.75
C ALA A 737 -10.17 18.46 -21.84
N LYS A 738 -11.41 18.30 -22.31
CA LYS A 738 -12.49 17.64 -21.57
C LYS A 738 -13.09 16.50 -22.39
N ARG A 739 -13.47 15.42 -21.72
CA ARG A 739 -14.28 14.35 -22.31
C ARG A 739 -15.65 14.89 -22.69
N SER A 740 -16.19 14.41 -23.82
CA SER A 740 -17.58 14.67 -24.21
C SER A 740 -18.53 14.04 -23.20
N ALA A 741 -19.70 14.64 -22.98
CA ALA A 741 -20.77 14.05 -22.18
C ALA A 741 -21.29 12.72 -22.78
N THR A 742 -21.03 12.46 -24.07
CA THR A 742 -21.37 11.20 -24.75
C THR A 742 -20.27 10.15 -24.67
N TRP A 743 -19.16 10.44 -23.99
CA TRP A 743 -18.08 9.46 -23.81
C TRP A 743 -18.44 8.42 -22.77
N ASP A 744 -19.05 8.86 -21.68
CA ASP A 744 -19.49 8.10 -20.51
C ASP A 744 -20.85 8.68 -20.09
N ALA A 745 -21.89 8.32 -20.84
CA ALA A 745 -23.22 8.93 -20.71
C ALA A 745 -23.96 8.43 -19.47
N ASN A 746 -23.63 7.22 -19.01
CA ASN A 746 -24.20 6.61 -17.80
C ASN A 746 -23.46 7.03 -16.51
N ASN A 747 -22.30 7.70 -16.65
CA ASN A 747 -21.46 8.26 -15.60
C ASN A 747 -20.89 7.21 -14.62
N ASP A 748 -20.55 6.02 -15.12
CA ASP A 748 -19.92 4.95 -14.35
C ASP A 748 -18.37 4.99 -14.39
N GLY A 749 -17.80 5.94 -15.14
CA GLY A 749 -16.36 6.15 -15.32
C GLY A 749 -15.70 5.25 -16.36
N ILE A 750 -16.50 4.50 -17.11
CA ILE A 750 -16.10 3.73 -18.28
C ILE A 750 -16.64 4.43 -19.52
N ALA A 751 -15.97 4.27 -20.65
CA ALA A 751 -16.52 4.78 -21.90
C ALA A 751 -17.67 3.88 -22.41
N ASP A 752 -18.74 4.45 -22.95
CA ASP A 752 -19.93 3.71 -23.41
C ASP A 752 -19.60 2.59 -24.43
N TRP A 753 -18.51 2.73 -25.20
CA TRP A 753 -18.06 1.70 -26.14
C TRP A 753 -17.45 0.44 -25.48
N TRP A 754 -17.17 0.51 -24.18
CA TRP A 754 -16.71 -0.62 -23.35
C TRP A 754 -17.86 -1.28 -22.57
N ASP A 755 -19.06 -0.68 -22.56
CA ASP A 755 -20.23 -1.24 -21.88
C ASP A 755 -20.50 -2.69 -22.29
N GLY A 756 -20.89 -3.51 -21.30
CA GLY A 756 -21.11 -4.94 -21.46
C GLY A 756 -19.85 -5.80 -21.45
N SER A 757 -18.65 -5.21 -21.36
CA SER A 757 -17.42 -5.95 -21.09
C SER A 757 -17.43 -6.59 -19.69
N THR A 758 -16.86 -7.79 -19.57
CA THR A 758 -16.71 -8.48 -18.28
C THR A 758 -15.46 -8.03 -17.51
N GLY A 759 -14.61 -7.20 -18.11
CA GLY A 759 -13.29 -6.82 -17.58
C GLY A 759 -12.18 -7.85 -17.83
N GLY A 760 -12.54 -9.13 -17.97
CA GLY A 760 -11.61 -10.26 -18.18
C GLY A 760 -10.89 -10.72 -16.91
N ASP A 761 -10.38 -11.96 -16.89
CA ASP A 761 -9.37 -12.51 -15.96
C ASP A 761 -9.42 -12.07 -14.47
N GLY A 762 -10.62 -12.04 -13.87
CA GLY A 762 -10.77 -11.71 -12.44
C GLY A 762 -10.76 -10.20 -12.14
N TYR A 763 -10.90 -9.36 -13.17
CA TYR A 763 -11.05 -7.91 -13.07
C TYR A 763 -12.51 -7.49 -13.23
N THR A 764 -12.89 -6.38 -12.58
CA THR A 764 -14.18 -5.74 -12.80
C THR A 764 -14.23 -5.05 -14.18
N PRO A 765 -15.42 -4.72 -14.73
CA PRO A 765 -15.52 -4.01 -16.01
C PRO A 765 -14.66 -2.74 -16.08
N ILE A 766 -14.66 -1.93 -15.02
CA ILE A 766 -13.83 -0.71 -14.95
C ILE A 766 -12.34 -1.05 -14.92
N GLU A 767 -11.91 -2.06 -14.16
CA GLU A 767 -10.49 -2.45 -14.15
C GLU A 767 -10.03 -2.93 -15.54
N GLY A 768 -10.87 -3.69 -16.25
CA GLY A 768 -10.59 -4.07 -17.63
C GLY A 768 -10.44 -2.85 -18.55
N TYR A 769 -11.33 -1.86 -18.42
CA TYR A 769 -11.24 -0.59 -19.14
C TYR A 769 -9.93 0.14 -18.81
N LEU A 770 -9.58 0.26 -17.53
CA LEU A 770 -8.32 0.87 -17.08
C LEU A 770 -7.09 0.15 -17.62
N ASN A 771 -7.14 -1.18 -17.73
CA ASN A 771 -6.07 -1.99 -18.28
C ASN A 771 -5.92 -1.76 -19.79
N PHE A 772 -7.03 -1.76 -20.53
CA PHE A 772 -7.04 -1.44 -21.97
C PHE A 772 -6.46 -0.04 -22.23
N MET A 773 -6.93 0.97 -21.49
CA MET A 773 -6.47 2.35 -21.63
C MET A 773 -4.99 2.54 -21.25
N ALA A 774 -4.41 1.64 -20.46
CA ALA A 774 -3.03 1.74 -19.99
C ALA A 774 -2.00 1.09 -20.93
N ASP A 775 -2.45 0.13 -21.74
CA ASP A 775 -1.61 -0.58 -22.70
C ASP A 775 -1.66 0.09 -24.09
N PRO A 776 -0.76 -0.24 -25.04
CA PRO A 776 -0.85 0.25 -26.41
C PRO A 776 -2.19 -0.12 -27.05
N HIS A 777 -2.91 0.89 -27.54
CA HIS A 777 -4.20 0.70 -28.16
C HIS A 777 -4.47 1.72 -29.28
N ALA A 778 -5.50 1.45 -30.07
CA ALA A 778 -6.02 2.38 -31.08
C ALA A 778 -7.56 2.35 -31.10
N PHE A 779 -8.15 3.41 -31.65
CA PHE A 779 -9.59 3.54 -31.89
C PHE A 779 -9.87 3.57 -33.39
N VAL A 780 -10.96 2.92 -33.83
CA VAL A 780 -11.36 2.86 -35.24
C VAL A 780 -12.86 2.65 -35.39
N SER A 781 -13.52 3.33 -36.33
CA SER A 781 -14.93 3.03 -36.61
C SER A 781 -15.13 1.70 -37.33
N PRO A 782 -16.31 1.05 -37.21
CA PRO A 782 -16.64 -0.13 -37.98
C PRO A 782 -16.38 0.06 -39.48
N SER A 783 -15.82 -0.96 -40.13
CA SER A 783 -15.45 -0.96 -41.56
C SER A 783 -14.41 0.10 -41.97
N LYS A 784 -13.76 0.77 -41.02
CA LYS A 784 -12.64 1.70 -41.27
C LYS A 784 -11.30 1.03 -40.96
N SER A 785 -10.22 1.78 -41.16
CA SER A 785 -8.86 1.34 -40.89
C SER A 785 -8.10 2.38 -40.10
N VAL A 786 -7.20 1.93 -39.24
CA VAL A 786 -6.25 2.75 -38.51
C VAL A 786 -4.83 2.26 -38.79
N THR A 787 -3.90 3.21 -38.97
CA THR A 787 -2.47 2.92 -39.12
C THR A 787 -1.78 3.12 -37.78
N ILE A 788 -1.01 2.13 -37.37
CA ILE A 788 -0.28 2.08 -36.10
C ILE A 788 1.21 2.14 -36.40
N ASP A 789 1.94 3.06 -35.77
CA ASP A 789 3.39 3.11 -35.84
C ASP A 789 4.01 2.17 -34.79
N LEU A 790 4.43 0.98 -35.23
CA LEU A 790 5.02 -0.05 -34.38
C LEU A 790 6.42 0.33 -33.91
N ALA A 791 7.11 1.27 -34.57
CA ALA A 791 8.43 1.73 -34.14
C ALA A 791 8.40 2.33 -32.73
N THR A 792 7.28 2.98 -32.37
CA THR A 792 7.06 3.56 -31.04
C THR A 792 7.04 2.52 -29.90
N LEU A 793 6.79 1.25 -30.24
CA LEU A 793 6.76 0.13 -29.29
C LEU A 793 8.13 -0.51 -29.09
N ALA A 794 9.13 -0.12 -29.88
CA ALA A 794 10.43 -0.77 -30.01
C ALA A 794 11.60 0.23 -30.08
N LEU A 795 11.45 1.41 -29.45
CA LEU A 795 12.42 2.51 -29.51
C LEU A 795 13.87 2.09 -29.18
N GLY A 796 14.04 1.12 -28.27
CA GLY A 796 15.34 0.61 -27.86
C GLY A 796 15.95 -0.47 -28.77
N PHE A 797 15.14 -1.08 -29.64
CA PHE A 797 15.54 -2.23 -30.44
C PHE A 797 16.33 -1.79 -31.69
N LYS A 798 17.28 -2.62 -32.11
CA LYS A 798 18.18 -2.31 -33.23
C LYS A 798 17.65 -2.88 -34.54
N SER A 799 17.30 -2.00 -35.49
CA SER A 799 16.72 -2.39 -36.79
C SER A 799 15.52 -3.35 -36.61
N PRO A 800 14.47 -2.94 -35.85
CA PRO A 800 13.40 -3.84 -35.49
C PRO A 800 12.56 -4.27 -36.69
N THR A 801 12.12 -5.52 -36.64
CA THR A 801 11.14 -6.14 -37.52
C THR A 801 9.93 -6.57 -36.70
N PHE A 802 8.76 -6.57 -37.33
CA PHE A 802 7.49 -6.75 -36.64
C PHE A 802 6.67 -7.86 -37.28
N THR A 803 6.04 -8.66 -36.43
CA THR A 803 5.02 -9.65 -36.83
C THR A 803 3.84 -9.53 -35.89
N THR A 804 2.64 -9.92 -36.37
CA THR A 804 1.42 -9.87 -35.57
C THR A 804 0.68 -11.19 -35.60
N THR A 805 -0.02 -11.51 -34.52
CA THR A 805 -1.05 -12.56 -34.56
C THR A 805 -2.30 -12.05 -35.29
N ALA A 806 -3.20 -12.97 -35.65
CA ALA A 806 -4.50 -12.59 -36.20
C ALA A 806 -5.37 -11.93 -35.13
N ALA A 807 -6.11 -10.90 -35.52
CA ALA A 807 -7.14 -10.28 -34.68
C ALA A 807 -8.50 -10.95 -34.92
N ALA A 808 -9.41 -10.90 -33.95
CA ALA A 808 -10.66 -11.64 -34.00
C ALA A 808 -11.78 -10.91 -34.75
N LYS A 809 -11.78 -9.57 -34.74
CA LYS A 809 -12.84 -8.70 -35.30
C LYS A 809 -12.39 -7.88 -36.51
N GLY A 810 -11.11 -7.97 -36.86
CA GLY A 810 -10.55 -7.25 -37.99
C GLY A 810 -9.34 -7.97 -38.59
N GLN A 811 -8.70 -7.30 -39.54
CA GLN A 811 -7.52 -7.81 -40.22
C GLN A 811 -6.32 -6.89 -39.96
N VAL A 812 -5.19 -7.48 -39.58
CA VAL A 812 -3.92 -6.75 -39.37
C VAL A 812 -2.96 -7.08 -40.51
N THR A 813 -2.41 -6.06 -41.16
CA THR A 813 -1.36 -6.20 -42.16
C THR A 813 -0.15 -5.35 -41.76
N VAL A 814 1.03 -5.94 -41.74
CA VAL A 814 2.29 -5.26 -41.39
C VAL A 814 3.07 -4.93 -42.66
N SER A 815 3.55 -3.70 -42.76
CA SER A 815 4.47 -3.24 -43.81
C SER A 815 5.56 -2.37 -43.18
N GLY A 816 6.79 -2.88 -43.13
CA GLY A 816 7.90 -2.24 -42.44
C GLY A 816 7.59 -2.04 -40.94
N SER A 817 7.68 -0.79 -40.47
CA SER A 817 7.38 -0.42 -39.08
C SER A 817 5.91 -0.03 -38.85
N LYS A 818 5.03 -0.21 -39.84
CA LYS A 818 3.61 0.16 -39.73
C LYS A 818 2.72 -1.07 -39.75
N ALA A 819 1.71 -1.10 -38.89
CA ALA A 819 0.57 -1.99 -39.01
C ALA A 819 -0.65 -1.21 -39.49
N THR A 820 -1.42 -1.79 -40.42
CA THR A 820 -2.77 -1.33 -40.73
C THR A 820 -3.75 -2.32 -40.14
N TYR A 821 -4.59 -1.86 -39.21
CA TYR A 821 -5.72 -2.61 -38.71
C TYR A 821 -6.97 -2.19 -39.49
N LYS A 822 -7.65 -3.14 -40.13
CA LYS A 822 -8.94 -2.92 -40.81
C LYS A 822 -10.04 -3.58 -40.00
N ALA A 823 -10.92 -2.77 -39.42
CA ALA A 823 -12.05 -3.24 -38.64
C ALA A 823 -13.09 -3.92 -39.53
N GLY A 824 -13.70 -4.99 -39.02
CA GLY A 824 -14.94 -5.52 -39.57
C GLY A 824 -16.14 -4.62 -39.26
N THR A 825 -17.35 -5.15 -39.48
CA THR A 825 -18.60 -4.45 -39.17
C THR A 825 -18.99 -4.52 -37.69
N ALA A 826 -18.42 -5.47 -36.95
CA ALA A 826 -18.74 -5.70 -35.54
C ALA A 826 -18.01 -4.70 -34.62
N LYS A 827 -18.77 -4.11 -33.70
CA LYS A 827 -18.26 -3.22 -32.65
C LYS A 827 -17.61 -3.99 -31.49
N GLY A 828 -16.95 -3.25 -30.61
CA GLY A 828 -16.36 -3.71 -29.35
C GLY A 828 -14.84 -3.87 -29.43
N ILE A 829 -14.29 -4.65 -28.52
CA ILE A 829 -12.83 -4.76 -28.34
C ILE A 829 -12.26 -5.92 -29.13
N ASP A 830 -11.09 -5.69 -29.71
CA ASP A 830 -10.24 -6.69 -30.36
C ASP A 830 -8.81 -6.59 -29.83
N TYR A 831 -8.06 -7.68 -29.97
CA TYR A 831 -6.66 -7.75 -29.55
C TYR A 831 -5.84 -8.53 -30.56
N PHE A 832 -4.58 -8.14 -30.70
CA PHE A 832 -3.55 -8.94 -31.35
C PHE A 832 -2.22 -8.72 -30.65
N ASP A 833 -1.31 -9.67 -30.79
CA ASP A 833 0.03 -9.57 -30.25
C ASP A 833 0.96 -9.00 -31.33
N VAL A 834 1.81 -8.06 -30.94
CA VAL A 834 2.91 -7.53 -31.75
C VAL A 834 4.20 -8.14 -31.23
N THR A 835 4.86 -8.96 -32.04
CA THR A 835 6.20 -9.47 -31.74
C THR A 835 7.25 -8.64 -32.46
N VAL A 836 8.11 -8.02 -31.66
CA VAL A 836 9.30 -7.28 -32.08
C VAL A 836 10.49 -8.24 -32.09
N LYS A 837 11.25 -8.25 -33.19
CA LYS A 837 12.57 -8.88 -33.28
C LYS A 837 13.58 -7.90 -33.82
N ASP A 838 14.83 -7.96 -33.38
CA ASP A 838 15.85 -7.02 -33.80
C ASP A 838 17.11 -7.70 -34.33
N SER A 839 18.02 -6.92 -34.91
CA SER A 839 19.23 -7.46 -35.54
C SER A 839 20.25 -8.05 -34.56
N GLU A 840 20.05 -7.87 -33.25
CA GLU A 840 20.91 -8.41 -32.19
C GLU A 840 20.32 -9.68 -31.56
N GLY A 841 19.19 -10.18 -32.08
CA GLY A 841 18.55 -11.43 -31.64
C GLY A 841 17.54 -11.24 -30.50
N SER A 842 17.25 -10.00 -30.10
CA SER A 842 16.25 -9.71 -29.08
C SER A 842 14.84 -10.03 -29.57
N THR A 843 13.97 -10.48 -28.65
CA THR A 843 12.56 -10.70 -28.94
C THR A 843 11.68 -10.18 -27.80
N TRP A 844 10.59 -9.51 -28.16
CA TRP A 844 9.60 -9.05 -27.21
C TRP A 844 8.21 -9.02 -27.83
N THR A 845 7.25 -9.64 -27.14
CA THR A 845 5.85 -9.69 -27.57
C THR A 845 5.01 -8.82 -26.65
N ARG A 846 4.17 -7.99 -27.24
CA ARG A 846 3.27 -7.07 -26.53
C ARG A 846 1.86 -7.23 -27.05
N LYS A 847 0.89 -7.25 -26.15
CA LYS A 847 -0.52 -7.16 -26.52
C LYS A 847 -0.83 -5.75 -27.02
N PHE A 848 -1.62 -5.64 -28.10
CA PHE A 848 -2.13 -4.39 -28.64
C PHE A 848 -3.66 -4.45 -28.70
N GLY A 849 -4.33 -3.45 -28.14
CA GLY A 849 -5.79 -3.35 -28.13
C GLY A 849 -6.35 -2.50 -29.27
N VAL A 850 -7.54 -2.84 -29.76
CA VAL A 850 -8.31 -1.98 -30.66
C VAL A 850 -9.74 -1.89 -30.18
N ALA A 851 -10.25 -0.67 -29.97
CA ALA A 851 -11.68 -0.47 -29.73
C ALA A 851 -12.37 -0.02 -31.01
N ILE A 852 -13.45 -0.74 -31.36
CA ILE A 852 -14.22 -0.54 -32.58
C ILE A 852 -15.58 0.04 -32.22
N PHE A 853 -15.82 1.33 -32.50
CA PHE A 853 -17.06 2.01 -32.15
C PHE A 853 -17.32 3.21 -33.07
N ASP A 854 -18.57 3.64 -33.17
CA ASP A 854 -18.93 4.75 -34.07
C ASP A 854 -18.32 6.06 -33.59
N GLY A 855 -17.72 6.82 -34.52
CA GLY A 855 -17.14 8.13 -34.20
C GLY A 855 -15.80 8.04 -33.47
N ALA A 856 -15.15 6.87 -33.48
CA ALA A 856 -13.83 6.64 -32.90
C ALA A 856 -12.74 7.61 -33.40
N GLU A 857 -12.91 8.20 -34.58
CA GLU A 857 -12.00 9.19 -35.16
C GLU A 857 -12.06 10.56 -34.45
N MET A 858 -13.03 10.77 -33.57
CA MET A 858 -13.21 11.97 -32.77
C MET A 858 -12.72 11.82 -31.31
N ALA A 859 -12.19 10.63 -30.94
CA ALA A 859 -11.92 10.20 -29.57
C ALA A 859 -10.54 10.60 -29.01
#